data_AF-A0A2E0SCW5-F1
#
_entry.id   AF-A0A2E0SCW5-F1
#
_cell.length_a   1.000
_cell.length_b   1.000
_cell.length_c   1.000
_cell.angle_alpha   90.00
_cell.angle_beta   90.00
_cell.angle_gamma   90.00
#
_symmetry.space_group_name_H-M   'P 1'
#
loop_
_entity.id
_entity.type
_entity.pdbx_description
1 polymer ?
#
loop_
_entity_poly.entity_id
_entity_poly.type
_entity_poly.pdbx_seq_one_letter_code
_entity_poly.pdbx_strand_id
1 'polypeptide(L)'
;MILTCSAFPKNNMAAELWARNTETPFAYVPGSERSWQLTDHPLNAGETISYTTEVPEGMEVSLSPSGKLSVRAANEIRRKLELEIELRGIDSAHGRQTLRLLPAPPTRPISYLSDQVDDLIQIFRDPSTGRWRPITRDAFDQYFRRLQCHGVHRLIVWPSAFPTISKPENYGKENWARFEKQARAILENDELNQILYGEQSYAPYQWHGLLMRFRLNPEWGQMFAKSAADHGVALTVSYRPFEHALMKYYVIPVFDFDGKYLWDFLPGANPKVNFQPQDVGFAHYRTILEANGEADHTRLKSLTLKSIAESPALELTQKHLRVFAAQVPPIAKDSFVLQRNRDGTFQLIRFSEVADLVESHLTELHHWSLRCNQDGSIRIENLKRPRDHRYLLIRPGMESGPELQLPVELPVSAESEAGSVIGRINAHWSFADTTAENAATRIAGITAEGSYRTDFQAIENSFVLVRRSGQPLKSLGDDQIVIDFGADWSPEMMDYNRAASRRLAVSELSTILASPAFDEIVINTRTHTQLAGSSGDGELGVQTLAHHRRRSKNYFHLGIDRAYAPQAAGQISILRELIKKGDNTSLEKISTWTPGEWMGTCQREADGHIWRFARNQAIANGVQLLLMDLEEEFPETRIRVMIPPRDVVENDVKAGLSDLAHPQHGKYDANYYRYLCSGINHIPAIGEGMSMLNLSGLRVEPMFLGLRDLPDQGPISIFVDAYQKDQSDNHGSKFRGAKSFFYEAQYTLRFPDKEAAKIRREEIIRGLLTEPDISEVILYEAANWLYSLPVHDPHQYLNK
;
A
#
# COMPACT_ATOMS: atom_id res chain seq x y z
N MET A 1 -13.70 -20.80 17.30
CA MET A 1 -12.42 -21.53 17.21
C MET A 1 -11.32 -20.56 17.59
N ILE A 2 -11.10 -20.40 18.89
CA ILE A 2 -10.20 -19.39 19.46
C ILE A 2 -8.78 -19.91 19.23
N LEU A 3 -8.00 -19.21 18.41
CA LEU A 3 -6.54 -19.37 18.40
C LEU A 3 -6.01 -18.81 19.73
N THR A 4 -6.13 -19.60 20.79
CA THR A 4 -5.47 -19.31 22.05
C THR A 4 -3.97 -19.45 21.82
N CYS A 5 -3.27 -18.32 21.89
CA CYS A 5 -1.82 -18.30 22.08
C CYS A 5 -1.51 -19.09 23.35
N SER A 6 -0.92 -20.26 23.19
CA SER A 6 -0.27 -20.99 24.27
C SER A 6 1.24 -20.89 24.05
N ALA A 7 1.78 -19.69 24.25
CA ALA A 7 3.21 -19.47 24.47
C ALA A 7 3.50 -19.69 25.96
N PHE A 8 3.54 -20.96 26.38
CA PHE A 8 4.23 -21.40 27.59
C PHE A 8 4.84 -22.76 27.28
N PRO A 9 6.14 -22.99 27.52
CA PRO A 9 6.74 -24.30 27.33
C PRO A 9 6.11 -25.26 28.34
N LYS A 10 5.27 -26.17 27.85
CA LYS A 10 4.92 -27.38 28.60
C LYS A 10 6.18 -28.24 28.64
N ASN A 11 6.97 -28.13 29.72
CA ASN A 11 8.20 -28.91 29.95
C ASN A 11 7.97 -30.43 30.15
N ASN A 12 6.98 -31.04 29.50
CA ASN A 12 6.65 -32.47 29.66
C ASN A 12 5.85 -33.08 28.49
N MET A 13 5.81 -32.44 27.31
CA MET A 13 5.24 -33.09 26.11
C MET A 13 6.36 -33.75 25.30
N ALA A 14 6.07 -34.88 24.67
CA ALA A 14 7.02 -35.58 23.79
C ALA A 14 7.29 -34.77 22.53
N ALA A 15 8.50 -34.86 21.98
CA ALA A 15 8.83 -34.20 20.70
C ALA A 15 7.97 -34.75 19.56
N GLU A 16 7.58 -33.87 18.64
CA GLU A 16 6.83 -34.24 17.43
C GLU A 16 7.59 -33.82 16.18
N LEU A 17 7.52 -34.64 15.13
CA LEU A 17 8.00 -34.24 13.79
C LEU A 17 7.06 -33.19 13.22
N TRP A 18 7.61 -32.09 12.72
CA TRP A 18 6.81 -31.05 12.08
C TRP A 18 5.99 -31.59 10.90
N ALA A 19 4.69 -31.30 10.91
CA ALA A 19 3.77 -31.80 9.89
C ALA A 19 4.16 -31.35 8.47
N ARG A 20 4.72 -30.13 8.32
CA ARG A 20 5.09 -29.57 7.02
C ARG A 20 6.47 -29.99 6.49
N ASN A 21 7.20 -30.86 7.18
CA ASN A 21 8.49 -31.40 6.70
C ASN A 21 8.38 -32.08 5.33
N THR A 22 7.23 -32.67 5.01
CA THR A 22 7.03 -33.42 3.76
C THR A 22 6.61 -32.53 2.58
N GLU A 23 6.20 -31.28 2.82
CA GLU A 23 5.65 -30.40 1.77
C GLU A 23 6.70 -29.93 0.76
N THR A 24 7.90 -29.59 1.25
CA THR A 24 8.99 -29.04 0.43
C THR A 24 10.27 -29.83 0.66
N PRO A 25 11.03 -30.20 -0.38
CA PRO A 25 12.29 -30.91 -0.22
C PRO A 25 13.34 -30.13 0.58
N PHE A 26 14.31 -30.87 1.11
CA PHE A 26 15.49 -30.39 1.79
C PHE A 26 16.63 -30.27 0.77
N ALA A 27 17.03 -29.04 0.46
CA ALA A 27 18.04 -28.75 -0.56
C ALA A 27 19.46 -28.77 0.05
N TYR A 28 20.17 -29.91 0.00
CA TYR A 28 21.55 -30.01 0.52
C TYR A 28 22.54 -29.32 -0.41
N VAL A 29 23.62 -28.74 0.13
CA VAL A 29 24.64 -28.05 -0.68
C VAL A 29 25.78 -29.01 -0.96
N PRO A 30 26.03 -29.37 -2.22
CA PRO A 30 27.19 -30.20 -2.52
C PRO A 30 28.51 -29.47 -2.22
N GLY A 31 29.46 -30.20 -1.64
CA GLY A 31 30.73 -29.66 -1.16
C GLY A 31 30.62 -28.94 0.20
N SER A 32 29.45 -28.93 0.84
CA SER A 32 29.21 -28.25 2.12
C SER A 32 28.28 -29.07 3.02
N GLU A 33 28.10 -28.59 4.24
CA GLU A 33 27.07 -29.05 5.17
C GLU A 33 25.91 -28.05 5.22
N ARG A 34 24.69 -28.56 5.41
CA ARG A 34 23.50 -27.76 5.71
C ARG A 34 22.61 -28.52 6.69
N SER A 35 21.93 -27.79 7.57
CA SER A 35 21.08 -28.37 8.61
C SER A 35 19.69 -27.74 8.66
N TRP A 36 18.70 -28.51 9.14
CA TRP A 36 17.31 -28.09 9.29
C TRP A 36 16.69 -28.62 10.57
N GLN A 37 15.77 -27.86 11.16
CA GLN A 37 14.98 -28.32 12.30
C GLN A 37 13.86 -29.26 11.80
N LEU A 38 13.77 -30.48 12.34
CA LEU A 38 12.71 -31.43 12.00
C LEU A 38 11.61 -31.52 13.06
N THR A 39 11.92 -31.22 14.32
CA THR A 39 10.99 -31.33 15.44
C THR A 39 10.61 -29.99 16.03
N ASP A 40 9.52 -29.98 16.78
CA ASP A 40 8.98 -28.81 17.44
C ASP A 40 9.77 -28.30 18.64
N HIS A 41 10.45 -29.21 19.33
CA HIS A 41 11.43 -28.91 20.37
C HIS A 41 12.55 -29.96 20.39
N PRO A 42 13.65 -29.73 21.16
CA PRO A 42 14.69 -30.74 21.37
C PRO A 42 14.12 -32.05 21.94
N LEU A 43 14.77 -33.17 21.64
CA LEU A 43 14.35 -34.48 22.13
C LEU A 43 14.50 -34.57 23.65
N ASN A 44 13.51 -35.14 24.32
CA ASN A 44 13.56 -35.47 25.73
C ASN A 44 14.47 -36.67 26.01
N ALA A 45 14.83 -36.86 27.28
CA ALA A 45 15.61 -38.05 27.68
C ALA A 45 14.84 -39.34 27.35
N GLY A 46 15.45 -40.23 26.57
CA GLY A 46 14.86 -41.50 26.12
C GLY A 46 14.15 -41.43 24.76
N GLU A 47 13.99 -40.24 24.17
CA GLU A 47 13.55 -40.09 22.78
C GLU A 47 14.72 -40.24 21.81
N THR A 48 14.46 -40.86 20.66
CA THR A 48 15.46 -41.04 19.60
C THR A 48 14.86 -40.72 18.25
N ILE A 49 15.63 -40.06 17.39
CA ILE A 49 15.29 -39.82 15.99
C ILE A 49 16.35 -40.51 15.12
N SER A 50 15.89 -41.32 14.17
CA SER A 50 16.76 -42.16 13.33
C SER A 50 16.27 -42.16 11.89
N TYR A 51 17.12 -42.63 10.99
CA TYR A 51 16.76 -42.90 9.60
C TYR A 51 17.14 -44.33 9.21
N THR A 52 16.41 -44.90 8.25
CA THR A 52 16.61 -46.28 7.78
C THR A 52 17.10 -46.37 6.34
N THR A 53 17.08 -45.26 5.58
CA THR A 53 17.52 -45.24 4.18
C THR A 53 19.04 -45.37 4.07
N GLU A 54 19.52 -46.19 3.12
CA GLU A 54 20.93 -46.23 2.72
C GLU A 54 21.35 -44.93 2.04
N VAL A 55 22.42 -44.30 2.53
CA VAL A 55 22.93 -43.02 2.03
C VAL A 55 24.09 -43.28 1.05
N PRO A 56 24.14 -42.61 -0.10
CA PRO A 56 25.22 -42.79 -1.07
C PRO A 56 26.61 -42.49 -0.48
N GLU A 57 27.64 -43.19 -0.97
CA GLU A 57 29.04 -42.87 -0.66
C GLU A 57 29.33 -41.38 -0.98
N GLY A 58 30.02 -40.70 -0.06
CA GLY A 58 30.28 -39.26 -0.15
C GLY A 58 29.16 -38.37 0.39
N MET A 59 28.06 -38.93 0.90
CA MET A 59 27.03 -38.19 1.64
C MET A 59 26.94 -38.70 3.08
N GLU A 60 26.93 -37.77 4.04
CA GLU A 60 26.78 -38.03 5.47
C GLU A 60 25.48 -37.36 5.93
N VAL A 61 24.60 -38.17 6.55
CA VAL A 61 23.36 -37.72 7.16
C VAL A 61 23.46 -37.94 8.66
N SER A 62 23.31 -36.87 9.44
CA SER A 62 23.28 -36.93 10.89
C SER A 62 22.00 -36.33 11.45
N LEU A 63 21.56 -36.90 12.56
CA LEU A 63 20.37 -36.52 13.30
C LEU A 63 20.78 -36.25 14.74
N SER A 64 20.44 -35.07 15.27
CA SER A 64 20.91 -34.66 16.60
C SER A 64 19.82 -34.75 17.68
N PRO A 65 20.20 -34.82 18.97
CA PRO A 65 19.26 -34.68 20.08
C PRO A 65 18.51 -33.35 20.12
N SER A 66 18.98 -32.32 19.40
CA SER A 66 18.21 -31.07 19.24
C SER A 66 17.10 -31.19 18.17
N GLY A 67 16.89 -32.38 17.60
CA GLY A 67 15.89 -32.62 16.57
C GLY A 67 16.25 -32.05 15.19
N LYS A 68 17.55 -31.88 14.91
CA LYS A 68 18.03 -31.36 13.63
C LYS A 68 18.50 -32.47 12.71
N LEU A 69 18.22 -32.31 11.43
CA LEU A 69 18.83 -33.04 10.32
C LEU A 69 19.99 -32.23 9.78
N SER A 70 21.19 -32.81 9.69
CA SER A 70 22.34 -32.24 8.98
C SER A 70 22.73 -33.16 7.84
N VAL A 71 22.98 -32.57 6.67
CA VAL A 71 23.45 -33.29 5.48
C VAL A 71 24.73 -32.63 5.00
N ARG A 72 25.80 -33.42 4.96
CA ARG A 72 27.08 -33.07 4.34
C ARG A 72 27.24 -33.94 3.09
N ALA A 73 27.50 -33.31 1.95
CA ALA A 73 27.67 -34.05 0.69
C ALA A 73 28.96 -33.61 0.00
N ALA A 74 29.69 -34.56 -0.58
CA ALA A 74 30.86 -34.28 -1.39
C ALA A 74 30.48 -33.48 -2.66
N ASN A 75 31.46 -32.78 -3.25
CA ASN A 75 31.21 -31.80 -4.31
C ASN A 75 30.69 -32.43 -5.61
N GLU A 76 30.86 -33.73 -5.81
CA GLU A 76 30.41 -34.51 -6.97
C GLU A 76 28.98 -35.06 -6.81
N ILE A 77 28.43 -35.05 -5.59
CA ILE A 77 27.11 -35.64 -5.31
C ILE A 77 26.01 -34.70 -5.80
N ARG A 78 25.23 -35.15 -6.79
CA ARG A 78 24.06 -34.46 -7.37
C ARG A 78 22.87 -35.43 -7.53
N ARG A 79 22.47 -36.09 -6.44
CA ARG A 79 21.38 -37.09 -6.47
C ARG A 79 20.20 -36.68 -5.58
N LYS A 80 18.99 -37.01 -6.04
CA LYS A 80 17.79 -36.94 -5.20
C LYS A 80 17.72 -38.20 -4.33
N LEU A 81 17.28 -38.06 -3.09
CA LEU A 81 17.19 -39.15 -2.11
C LEU A 81 15.89 -39.01 -1.31
N GLU A 82 15.27 -40.12 -0.95
CA GLU A 82 14.14 -40.15 -0.02
C GLU A 82 14.59 -40.76 1.30
N LEU A 83 14.57 -39.96 2.36
CA LEU A 83 15.02 -40.32 3.70
C LEU A 83 13.83 -40.67 4.57
N GLU A 84 13.71 -41.93 4.97
CA GLU A 84 12.70 -42.36 5.93
C GLU A 84 13.17 -42.02 7.35
N ILE A 85 12.48 -41.09 8.00
CA ILE A 85 12.74 -40.66 9.38
C ILE A 85 11.73 -41.32 10.31
N GLU A 86 12.24 -41.84 11.43
CA GLU A 86 11.44 -42.37 12.53
C GLU A 86 11.82 -41.70 13.85
N LEU A 87 10.82 -41.11 14.52
CA LEU A 87 10.91 -40.58 15.87
C LEU A 87 10.27 -41.58 16.84
N ARG A 88 11.05 -42.06 17.81
CA ARG A 88 10.63 -43.03 18.83
C ARG A 88 10.69 -42.40 20.22
N GLY A 89 9.61 -42.55 20.99
CA GLY A 89 9.60 -42.23 22.41
C GLY A 89 9.96 -43.42 23.28
N ILE A 90 9.77 -43.24 24.59
CA ILE A 90 10.13 -44.22 25.63
C ILE A 90 9.32 -45.53 25.48
N ASP A 91 8.05 -45.45 25.09
CA ASP A 91 7.12 -46.60 25.07
C ASP A 91 6.62 -47.03 23.68
N SER A 92 6.82 -46.25 22.61
CA SER A 92 6.51 -46.63 21.21
C SER A 92 7.04 -45.64 20.15
N ALA A 93 6.96 -46.00 18.86
CA ALA A 93 7.20 -45.08 17.75
C ALA A 93 6.12 -43.98 17.74
N HIS A 94 6.54 -42.71 17.72
CA HIS A 94 5.66 -41.54 17.84
C HIS A 94 5.53 -40.72 16.54
N GLY A 95 6.36 -41.00 15.52
CA GLY A 95 6.17 -40.41 14.19
C GLY A 95 7.07 -41.01 13.13
N ARG A 96 6.54 -41.17 11.91
CA ARG A 96 7.32 -41.56 10.72
C ARG A 96 7.01 -40.62 9.56
N GLN A 97 8.05 -40.15 8.87
CA GLN A 97 7.93 -39.27 7.70
C GLN A 97 8.96 -39.65 6.64
N THR A 98 8.60 -39.54 5.36
CA THR A 98 9.55 -39.64 4.25
C THR A 98 9.93 -38.23 3.80
N LEU A 99 11.20 -37.87 3.98
CA LEU A 99 11.75 -36.58 3.61
C LEU A 99 12.41 -36.66 2.23
N ARG A 100 12.17 -35.66 1.38
CA ARG A 100 12.79 -35.57 0.05
C ARG A 100 14.04 -34.70 0.13
N LEU A 101 15.20 -35.24 -0.24
CA LEU A 101 16.47 -34.54 -0.35
C LEU A 101 16.81 -34.30 -1.83
N LEU A 102 17.30 -33.09 -2.15
CA LEU A 102 17.77 -32.73 -3.49
C LEU A 102 19.02 -31.85 -3.41
N PRO A 103 19.90 -31.83 -4.43
CA PRO A 103 21.00 -30.89 -4.47
C PRO A 103 20.47 -29.46 -4.66
N ALA A 104 20.91 -28.54 -3.82
CA ALA A 104 20.62 -27.12 -3.96
C ALA A 104 21.18 -26.61 -5.30
N PRO A 105 20.42 -25.78 -6.03
CA PRO A 105 20.95 -25.12 -7.21
C PRO A 105 22.14 -24.20 -6.86
N PRO A 106 23.02 -23.89 -7.83
CA PRO A 106 24.06 -22.89 -7.63
C PRO A 106 23.46 -21.53 -7.29
N THR A 107 24.21 -20.71 -6.55
CA THR A 107 23.84 -19.32 -6.29
C THR A 107 23.79 -18.54 -7.60
N ARG A 108 22.71 -17.77 -7.80
CA ARG A 108 22.46 -16.95 -8.99
C ARG A 108 22.19 -15.49 -8.61
N PRO A 109 22.43 -14.54 -9.53
CA PRO A 109 22.14 -13.12 -9.34
C PRO A 109 20.64 -12.81 -9.46
N ILE A 110 19.80 -13.57 -8.74
CA ILE A 110 18.35 -13.39 -8.66
C ILE A 110 17.97 -13.22 -7.19
N SER A 111 17.23 -12.16 -6.91
CA SER A 111 16.54 -11.95 -5.64
C SER A 111 15.04 -11.87 -5.86
N TYR A 112 14.27 -12.25 -4.85
CA TYR A 112 12.82 -12.07 -4.87
C TYR A 112 12.43 -10.90 -3.97
N LEU A 113 11.45 -10.09 -4.40
CA LEU A 113 10.80 -9.11 -3.55
C LEU A 113 9.48 -9.69 -3.01
N SER A 114 9.42 -9.85 -1.69
CA SER A 114 8.26 -10.26 -0.92
C SER A 114 7.37 -9.06 -0.61
N ASP A 115 6.11 -9.14 -1.03
CA ASP A 115 5.03 -8.47 -0.32
C ASP A 115 4.64 -9.39 0.84
N GLN A 116 5.12 -9.08 2.04
CA GLN A 116 5.05 -10.06 3.14
C GLN A 116 3.59 -10.43 3.46
N VAL A 117 2.64 -9.53 3.23
CA VAL A 117 1.22 -9.80 3.48
C VAL A 117 0.71 -10.89 2.53
N ASP A 118 1.02 -10.79 1.23
CA ASP A 118 0.65 -11.81 0.24
C ASP A 118 1.33 -13.14 0.52
N ASP A 119 2.59 -13.11 0.94
CA ASP A 119 3.34 -14.31 1.32
C ASP A 119 2.70 -14.99 2.54
N LEU A 120 2.30 -14.23 3.57
CA LEU A 120 1.59 -14.77 4.74
C LEU A 120 0.25 -15.39 4.36
N ILE A 121 -0.49 -14.79 3.42
CA ILE A 121 -1.72 -15.38 2.87
C ILE A 121 -1.40 -16.75 2.24
N GLN A 122 -0.37 -16.85 1.40
CA GLN A 122 -0.02 -18.13 0.77
C GLN A 122 0.48 -19.19 1.76
N ILE A 123 1.21 -18.79 2.79
CA ILE A 123 1.77 -19.71 3.79
C ILE A 123 0.67 -20.29 4.72
N PHE A 124 -0.27 -19.44 5.13
CA PHE A 124 -1.21 -19.76 6.21
C PHE A 124 -2.65 -19.96 5.77
N ARG A 125 -3.05 -19.52 4.57
CA ARG A 125 -4.40 -19.78 4.09
C ARG A 125 -4.47 -21.12 3.39
N ASP A 126 -5.37 -21.98 3.86
CA ASP A 126 -5.65 -23.25 3.20
C ASP A 126 -6.50 -23.00 1.94
N PRO A 127 -6.00 -23.29 0.74
CA PRO A 127 -6.75 -23.03 -0.50
C PRO A 127 -7.97 -23.93 -0.66
N SER A 128 -7.99 -25.10 -0.02
CA SER A 128 -9.10 -26.08 -0.15
C SER A 128 -10.28 -25.75 0.75
N THR A 129 -10.01 -25.23 1.95
CA THR A 129 -11.05 -24.88 2.92
C THR A 129 -11.31 -23.38 3.03
N GLY A 130 -10.43 -22.55 2.46
CA GLY A 130 -10.44 -21.10 2.58
C GLY A 130 -10.02 -20.58 3.96
N ARG A 131 -9.76 -21.46 4.94
CA ARG A 131 -9.52 -21.13 6.35
C ARG A 131 -8.05 -20.85 6.63
N TRP A 132 -7.81 -20.02 7.65
CA TRP A 132 -6.47 -19.76 8.17
C TRP A 132 -5.98 -20.94 9.03
N ARG A 133 -4.78 -21.40 8.74
CA ARG A 133 -4.01 -22.35 9.56
C ARG A 133 -3.29 -21.59 10.68
N PRO A 134 -2.95 -22.27 11.80
CA PRO A 134 -2.15 -21.66 12.86
C PRO A 134 -0.82 -21.12 12.34
N ILE A 135 -0.33 -20.04 12.96
CA ILE A 135 1.00 -19.51 12.68
C ILE A 135 2.01 -20.33 13.45
N THR A 136 2.87 -21.03 12.72
CA THR A 136 3.87 -21.96 13.26
C THR A 136 5.21 -21.75 12.57
N ARG A 137 6.29 -22.10 13.26
CA ARG A 137 7.65 -21.97 12.74
C ARG A 137 7.88 -22.83 11.50
N ASP A 138 7.39 -24.07 11.47
CA ASP A 138 7.57 -25.02 10.36
C ASP A 138 6.95 -24.53 9.04
N ALA A 139 5.95 -23.66 9.10
CA ALA A 139 5.39 -22.99 7.93
C ALA A 139 6.37 -21.98 7.31
N PHE A 140 7.11 -21.24 8.13
CA PHE A 140 8.20 -20.38 7.63
C PHE A 140 9.39 -21.22 7.15
N ASP A 141 9.75 -22.28 7.87
CA ASP A 141 10.83 -23.18 7.43
C ASP A 141 10.50 -23.78 6.04
N GLN A 142 9.24 -24.16 5.80
CA GLN A 142 8.77 -24.59 4.48
C GLN A 142 8.96 -23.52 3.39
N TYR A 143 8.61 -22.27 3.70
CA TYR A 143 8.77 -21.14 2.78
C TYR A 143 10.24 -20.89 2.42
N PHE A 144 11.15 -20.89 3.40
CA PHE A 144 12.58 -20.70 3.15
C PHE A 144 13.25 -21.92 2.49
N ARG A 145 12.76 -23.15 2.76
CA ARG A 145 13.17 -24.33 1.97
C ARG A 145 12.83 -24.19 0.48
N ARG A 146 11.70 -23.55 0.13
CA ARG A 146 11.37 -23.29 -1.29
C ARG A 146 12.38 -22.35 -1.94
N LEU A 147 12.77 -21.27 -1.23
CA LEU A 147 13.83 -20.35 -1.69
C LEU A 147 15.16 -21.10 -1.91
N GLN A 148 15.56 -21.96 -0.98
CA GLN A 148 16.74 -22.82 -1.15
C GLN A 148 16.64 -23.73 -2.38
N CYS A 149 15.48 -24.35 -2.63
CA CYS A 149 15.26 -25.20 -3.81
C CYS A 149 15.27 -24.41 -5.14
N HIS A 150 15.01 -23.10 -5.08
CA HIS A 150 15.10 -22.20 -6.23
C HIS A 150 16.50 -21.62 -6.45
N GLY A 151 17.44 -21.82 -5.51
CA GLY A 151 18.76 -21.19 -5.53
C GLY A 151 18.72 -19.68 -5.21
N VAL A 152 17.64 -19.22 -4.56
CA VAL A 152 17.50 -17.82 -4.13
C VAL A 152 18.02 -17.69 -2.71
N HIS A 153 19.05 -16.86 -2.54
CA HIS A 153 19.76 -16.67 -1.27
C HIS A 153 19.40 -15.36 -0.57
N ARG A 154 18.67 -14.46 -1.22
CA ARG A 154 18.23 -13.17 -0.68
C ARG A 154 16.77 -12.92 -0.98
N LEU A 155 16.05 -12.49 0.06
CA LEU A 155 14.67 -12.06 0.00
C LEU A 155 14.57 -10.60 0.42
N ILE A 156 14.05 -9.76 -0.46
CA ILE A 156 13.77 -8.35 -0.18
C ILE A 156 12.35 -8.26 0.36
N VAL A 157 12.19 -7.94 1.64
CA VAL A 157 10.91 -8.02 2.36
C VAL A 157 10.34 -6.64 2.57
N TRP A 158 9.13 -6.39 2.05
CA TRP A 158 8.31 -5.29 2.53
C TRP A 158 7.43 -5.78 3.68
N PRO A 159 7.65 -5.33 4.93
CA PRO A 159 6.95 -5.85 6.11
C PRO A 159 5.55 -5.23 6.33
N SER A 160 4.95 -4.68 5.28
CA SER A 160 3.76 -3.79 5.27
C SER A 160 4.01 -2.34 5.72
N ALA A 161 3.02 -1.47 5.49
CA ALA A 161 3.01 -0.04 5.84
C ALA A 161 3.28 0.24 7.33
N PHE A 162 2.69 -0.57 8.21
CA PHE A 162 3.05 -0.65 9.62
C PHE A 162 3.74 -2.00 9.84
N PRO A 163 5.09 -2.03 9.97
CA PRO A 163 5.87 -3.27 9.98
C PRO A 163 5.34 -4.34 10.93
N THR A 164 5.25 -5.58 10.44
CA THR A 164 4.93 -6.77 11.27
C THR A 164 6.01 -7.04 12.32
N ILE A 165 7.26 -6.65 12.05
CA ILE A 165 8.37 -6.63 13.00
C ILE A 165 8.47 -5.21 13.54
N SER A 166 7.96 -4.97 14.75
CA SER A 166 7.97 -3.64 15.35
C SER A 166 8.12 -3.68 16.88
N LYS A 167 8.48 -2.52 17.45
CA LYS A 167 8.66 -2.31 18.88
C LYS A 167 7.75 -1.17 19.36
N PRO A 168 7.01 -1.34 20.47
CA PRO A 168 6.17 -0.29 21.05
C PRO A 168 6.89 1.05 21.26
N GLU A 169 8.18 1.00 21.61
CA GLU A 169 8.99 2.16 21.96
C GLU A 169 9.16 3.13 20.79
N ASN A 170 9.16 2.64 19.55
CA ASN A 170 9.29 3.45 18.34
C ASN A 170 8.17 4.50 18.22
N TYR A 171 7.00 4.21 18.79
CA TYR A 171 5.80 5.00 18.60
C TYR A 171 5.42 5.85 19.81
N GLY A 172 6.08 5.62 20.95
CA GLY A 172 5.78 6.21 22.24
C GLY A 172 4.65 5.47 22.99
N LYS A 173 4.80 5.41 24.33
CA LYS A 173 3.93 4.61 25.22
C LYS A 173 2.44 4.89 25.05
N GLU A 174 2.05 6.17 24.93
CA GLU A 174 0.64 6.55 24.81
C GLU A 174 0.03 6.11 23.48
N ASN A 175 0.71 6.39 22.36
CA ASN A 175 0.25 6.03 21.02
C ASN A 175 0.16 4.50 20.88
N TRP A 176 1.17 3.77 21.36
CA TRP A 176 1.13 2.32 21.35
C TRP A 176 -0.03 1.76 22.18
N ALA A 177 -0.18 2.21 23.44
CA ALA A 177 -1.25 1.76 24.31
C ALA A 177 -2.65 2.03 23.73
N ARG A 178 -2.80 3.16 23.02
CA ARG A 178 -4.04 3.50 22.31
C ARG A 178 -4.29 2.54 21.14
N PHE A 179 -3.28 2.33 20.27
CA PHE A 179 -3.37 1.35 19.18
C PHE A 179 -3.74 -0.04 19.69
N GLU A 180 -3.05 -0.53 20.72
CA GLU A 180 -3.29 -1.85 21.30
C GLU A 180 -4.73 -2.01 21.80
N LYS A 181 -5.26 -1.03 22.56
CA LYS A 181 -6.65 -1.09 23.04
C LYS A 181 -7.67 -1.13 21.90
N GLN A 182 -7.47 -0.33 20.85
CA GLN A 182 -8.36 -0.31 19.69
C GLN A 182 -8.28 -1.60 18.87
N ALA A 183 -7.06 -2.12 18.66
CA ALA A 183 -6.85 -3.38 17.99
C ALA A 183 -7.48 -4.57 18.75
N ARG A 184 -7.32 -4.61 20.07
CA ARG A 184 -7.95 -5.63 20.94
C ARG A 184 -9.47 -5.57 20.89
N ALA A 185 -10.05 -4.37 20.99
CA ALA A 185 -11.50 -4.18 20.87
C ALA A 185 -12.08 -4.78 19.58
N ILE A 186 -11.33 -4.74 18.47
CA ILE A 186 -11.73 -5.36 17.21
C ILE A 186 -11.49 -6.88 17.23
N LEU A 187 -10.29 -7.32 17.64
CA LEU A 187 -9.89 -8.73 17.61
C LEU A 187 -10.70 -9.62 18.57
N GLU A 188 -11.18 -9.03 19.65
CA GLU A 188 -11.89 -9.71 20.74
C GLU A 188 -13.42 -9.54 20.63
N ASN A 189 -13.93 -8.86 19.58
CA ASN A 189 -15.37 -8.70 19.37
C ASN A 189 -16.00 -10.01 18.87
N ASP A 190 -16.93 -10.56 19.67
CA ASP A 190 -17.56 -11.86 19.39
C ASP A 190 -18.43 -11.84 18.12
N GLU A 191 -19.21 -10.78 17.90
CA GLU A 191 -20.09 -10.66 16.74
C GLU A 191 -19.29 -10.64 15.43
N LEU A 192 -18.28 -9.78 15.36
CA LEU A 192 -17.37 -9.71 14.22
C LEU A 192 -16.63 -11.04 14.04
N ASN A 193 -16.15 -11.68 15.11
CA ASN A 193 -15.48 -12.97 15.00
C ASN A 193 -16.40 -14.07 14.45
N GLN A 194 -17.70 -14.04 14.77
CA GLN A 194 -18.68 -14.95 14.17
C GLN A 194 -18.86 -14.68 12.68
N ILE A 195 -18.94 -13.42 12.26
CA ILE A 195 -19.04 -13.03 10.83
C ILE A 195 -17.77 -13.45 10.08
N LEU A 196 -16.60 -13.17 10.65
CA LEU A 196 -15.32 -13.43 10.01
C LEU A 196 -14.98 -14.92 9.95
N TYR A 197 -15.37 -15.73 10.94
CA TYR A 197 -14.87 -17.11 11.05
C TYR A 197 -15.97 -18.18 11.12
N GLY A 198 -17.24 -17.79 11.06
CA GLY A 198 -18.40 -18.69 11.15
C GLY A 198 -18.78 -19.35 9.82
N GLU A 199 -18.68 -18.63 8.69
CA GLU A 199 -19.02 -19.15 7.35
C GLU A 199 -17.81 -19.68 6.56
N GLN A 200 -18.06 -20.41 5.47
CA GLN A 200 -17.02 -20.91 4.54
C GLN A 200 -16.49 -19.83 3.58
N SER A 201 -17.19 -18.71 3.42
CA SER A 201 -16.82 -17.64 2.49
C SER A 201 -15.73 -16.74 3.07
N TYR A 202 -14.87 -16.20 2.20
CA TYR A 202 -13.79 -15.31 2.61
C TYR A 202 -14.34 -13.92 2.93
N ALA A 203 -14.21 -13.50 4.19
CA ALA A 203 -14.44 -12.12 4.58
C ALA A 203 -13.14 -11.32 4.42
N PRO A 204 -13.10 -10.27 3.57
CA PRO A 204 -11.90 -9.48 3.35
C PRO A 204 -11.29 -8.90 4.62
N TYR A 205 -12.05 -8.71 5.69
CA TYR A 205 -11.51 -8.12 6.91
C TYR A 205 -10.68 -9.10 7.77
N GLN A 206 -10.76 -10.41 7.52
CA GLN A 206 -9.99 -11.43 8.27
C GLN A 206 -8.47 -11.16 8.28
N TRP A 207 -7.93 -10.63 7.19
CA TRP A 207 -6.49 -10.37 7.11
C TRP A 207 -6.06 -9.15 7.93
N HIS A 208 -6.93 -8.16 8.16
CA HIS A 208 -6.64 -7.08 9.10
C HIS A 208 -6.46 -7.62 10.50
N GLY A 209 -7.36 -8.52 10.88
CA GLY A 209 -7.25 -9.25 12.14
C GLY A 209 -5.90 -9.95 12.24
N LEU A 210 -5.46 -10.60 11.16
CA LEU A 210 -4.15 -11.24 11.11
C LEU A 210 -3.00 -10.24 11.33
N LEU A 211 -2.93 -9.14 10.58
CA LEU A 211 -1.84 -8.17 10.73
C LEU A 211 -1.80 -7.50 12.10
N MET A 212 -2.97 -7.16 12.67
CA MET A 212 -3.03 -6.65 14.04
C MET A 212 -2.48 -7.67 15.03
N ARG A 213 -2.81 -8.96 14.89
CA ARG A 213 -2.23 -10.02 15.73
C ARG A 213 -0.72 -10.14 15.56
N PHE A 214 -0.19 -10.01 14.34
CA PHE A 214 1.27 -9.97 14.10
C PHE A 214 1.95 -8.83 14.87
N ARG A 215 1.38 -7.62 14.82
CA ARG A 215 1.95 -6.46 15.50
C ARG A 215 1.86 -6.55 17.02
N LEU A 216 0.79 -7.18 17.54
CA LEU A 216 0.62 -7.42 18.96
C LEU A 216 1.40 -8.65 19.47
N ASN A 217 2.02 -9.44 18.59
CA ASN A 217 2.82 -10.60 18.94
C ASN A 217 4.22 -10.55 18.30
N PRO A 218 5.22 -9.98 18.99
CA PRO A 218 6.57 -9.81 18.43
C PRO A 218 7.29 -11.14 18.14
N GLU A 219 6.86 -12.26 18.74
CA GLU A 219 7.49 -13.57 18.50
C GLU A 219 7.30 -14.03 17.06
N TRP A 220 6.18 -13.70 16.40
CA TRP A 220 5.93 -14.14 15.02
C TRP A 220 6.90 -13.52 14.03
N GLY A 221 7.24 -12.25 14.20
CA GLY A 221 8.27 -11.58 13.41
C GLY A 221 9.66 -12.20 13.62
N GLN A 222 9.99 -12.55 14.86
CA GLN A 222 11.24 -13.25 15.19
C GLN A 222 11.29 -14.66 14.59
N MET A 223 10.17 -15.39 14.55
CA MET A 223 10.10 -16.71 13.91
C MET A 223 10.44 -16.63 12.42
N PHE A 224 9.91 -15.63 11.70
CA PHE A 224 10.21 -15.41 10.29
C PHE A 224 11.71 -15.12 10.08
N ALA A 225 12.25 -14.14 10.80
CA ALA A 225 13.66 -13.74 10.69
C ALA A 225 14.63 -14.86 11.09
N LYS A 226 14.32 -15.59 12.16
CA LYS A 226 15.10 -16.74 12.61
C LYS A 226 15.05 -17.89 11.60
N SER A 227 13.88 -18.16 11.02
CA SER A 227 13.74 -19.18 9.98
C SER A 227 14.61 -18.83 8.77
N ALA A 228 14.61 -17.58 8.30
CA ALA A 228 15.50 -17.13 7.23
C ALA A 228 16.99 -17.37 7.56
N ALA A 229 17.42 -16.96 8.76
CA ALA A 229 18.80 -17.14 9.22
C ALA A 229 19.20 -18.62 9.32
N ASP A 230 18.34 -19.46 9.91
CA ASP A 230 18.58 -20.89 10.06
C ASP A 230 18.60 -21.61 8.69
N HIS A 231 18.01 -21.02 7.64
CA HIS A 231 18.06 -21.50 6.25
C HIS A 231 19.14 -20.80 5.40
N GLY A 232 19.96 -19.91 5.97
CA GLY A 232 21.02 -19.20 5.24
C GLY A 232 20.48 -18.30 4.13
N VAL A 233 19.27 -17.75 4.30
CA VAL A 233 18.67 -16.78 3.38
C VAL A 233 18.80 -15.39 4.02
N ALA A 234 19.51 -14.49 3.34
CA ALA A 234 19.65 -13.10 3.78
C ALA A 234 18.37 -12.31 3.50
N LEU A 235 18.07 -11.34 4.35
CA LEU A 235 16.90 -10.49 4.26
C LEU A 235 17.31 -9.04 4.04
N THR A 236 16.67 -8.40 3.08
CA THR A 236 16.76 -6.95 2.88
C THR A 236 15.42 -6.34 3.29
N VAL A 237 15.41 -5.28 4.09
CA VAL A 237 14.17 -4.54 4.36
C VAL A 237 13.86 -3.59 3.21
N SER A 238 12.68 -3.71 2.62
CA SER A 238 12.13 -2.78 1.64
C SER A 238 11.26 -1.76 2.35
N TYR A 239 11.78 -0.55 2.55
CA TYR A 239 11.07 0.57 3.15
C TYR A 239 10.39 1.41 2.08
N ARG A 240 9.09 1.66 2.24
CA ARG A 240 8.28 2.43 1.28
C ARG A 240 7.93 3.79 1.87
N PRO A 241 8.58 4.88 1.45
CA PRO A 241 8.45 6.17 2.10
C PRO A 241 7.06 6.81 1.97
N PHE A 242 6.26 6.40 0.99
CA PHE A 242 4.95 6.99 0.67
C PHE A 242 3.82 5.97 0.73
N GLU A 243 3.93 4.99 1.62
CA GLU A 243 2.92 3.96 1.84
C GLU A 243 2.84 3.62 3.33
N HIS A 244 2.53 4.62 4.16
CA HIS A 244 2.48 4.50 5.62
C HIS A 244 1.08 4.25 6.19
N ALA A 245 0.08 4.37 5.32
CA ALA A 245 -1.27 3.92 5.56
C ALA A 245 -1.87 3.41 4.24
N LEU A 246 -2.86 2.54 4.35
CA LEU A 246 -3.63 2.00 3.24
C LEU A 246 -5.10 2.43 3.40
N MET A 247 -5.36 3.75 3.47
CA MET A 247 -6.70 4.29 3.74
C MET A 247 -7.69 4.02 2.62
N LYS A 248 -7.23 3.72 1.39
CA LYS A 248 -8.09 3.20 0.32
C LYS A 248 -8.94 2.01 0.77
N TYR A 249 -8.50 1.32 1.82
CA TYR A 249 -9.11 0.10 2.23
C TYR A 249 -9.56 0.07 3.70
N TYR A 250 -8.93 0.75 4.67
CA TYR A 250 -9.27 0.54 6.11
C TYR A 250 -9.35 1.83 6.92
N VAL A 251 -10.57 2.31 7.15
CA VAL A 251 -10.86 3.53 7.94
C VAL A 251 -11.99 3.20 8.91
N ILE A 252 -11.73 3.20 10.22
CA ILE A 252 -12.74 2.90 11.24
C ILE A 252 -12.98 4.15 12.08
N PRO A 253 -14.13 4.82 11.91
CA PRO A 253 -14.47 5.98 12.73
C PRO A 253 -14.47 5.65 14.22
N VAL A 254 -13.94 6.57 15.02
CA VAL A 254 -13.85 6.45 16.48
C VAL A 254 -14.65 7.57 17.13
N PHE A 255 -15.54 7.19 18.03
CA PHE A 255 -16.38 8.11 18.80
C PHE A 255 -16.08 7.98 20.29
N ASP A 256 -16.38 9.01 21.08
CA ASP A 256 -16.48 8.85 22.53
C ASP A 256 -17.86 8.33 22.96
N PHE A 257 -18.02 8.18 24.27
CA PHE A 257 -19.25 7.69 24.87
C PHE A 257 -20.47 8.57 24.56
N ASP A 258 -20.27 9.87 24.34
CA ASP A 258 -21.34 10.83 24.07
C ASP A 258 -21.58 11.01 22.56
N GLY A 259 -20.95 10.19 21.71
CA GLY A 259 -21.10 10.21 20.25
C GLY A 259 -20.27 11.28 19.54
N LYS A 260 -19.35 11.96 20.23
CA LYS A 260 -18.47 12.94 19.58
C LYS A 260 -17.39 12.21 18.78
N TYR A 261 -17.17 12.65 17.55
CA TYR A 261 -16.08 12.14 16.73
C TYR A 261 -14.72 12.47 17.36
N LEU A 262 -13.84 11.48 17.38
CA LEU A 262 -12.48 11.62 17.92
C LEU A 262 -11.44 11.63 16.79
N TRP A 263 -11.38 10.56 16.00
CA TRP A 263 -10.47 10.37 14.87
C TRP A 263 -10.86 9.14 14.04
N ASP A 264 -10.17 8.92 12.93
CA ASP A 264 -10.24 7.68 12.18
C ASP A 264 -9.13 6.73 12.63
N PHE A 265 -9.47 5.50 13.01
CA PHE A 265 -8.49 4.46 13.28
C PHE A 265 -8.13 3.71 12.00
N LEU A 266 -6.84 3.68 11.71
CA LEU A 266 -6.24 3.01 10.56
C LEU A 266 -5.42 1.81 11.06
N PRO A 267 -5.98 0.58 11.06
CA PRO A 267 -5.28 -0.57 11.61
C PRO A 267 -4.00 -0.91 10.83
N GLY A 268 -3.90 -0.48 9.57
CA GLY A 268 -2.74 -0.65 8.71
C GLY A 268 -1.66 0.42 8.87
N ALA A 269 -1.91 1.50 9.61
CA ALA A 269 -0.96 2.59 9.81
C ALA A 269 -0.27 2.49 11.17
N ASN A 270 0.97 2.97 11.26
CA ASN A 270 1.68 2.96 12.55
C ASN A 270 1.01 3.95 13.54
N PRO A 271 1.22 3.79 14.86
CA PRO A 271 0.54 4.62 15.85
C PRO A 271 0.86 6.13 15.77
N LYS A 272 2.06 6.50 15.29
CA LYS A 272 2.42 7.92 15.10
C LYS A 272 1.59 8.56 13.98
N VAL A 273 1.45 7.86 12.85
CA VAL A 273 0.63 8.28 11.72
C VAL A 273 -0.86 8.37 12.10
N ASN A 274 -1.36 7.41 12.90
CA ASN A 274 -2.75 7.44 13.38
C ASN A 274 -3.06 8.66 14.24
N PHE A 275 -2.20 8.98 15.22
CA PHE A 275 -2.56 9.89 16.31
C PHE A 275 -1.83 11.23 16.28
N GLN A 276 -0.79 11.35 15.45
CA GLN A 276 0.01 12.57 15.30
C GLN A 276 0.37 12.83 13.82
N PRO A 277 -0.61 12.78 12.88
CA PRO A 277 -0.33 12.95 11.45
C PRO A 277 0.27 14.34 11.14
N GLN A 278 -0.01 15.36 11.94
CA GLN A 278 0.59 16.69 11.82
C GLN A 278 2.11 16.70 12.01
N ASP A 279 2.66 15.70 12.70
CA ASP A 279 4.10 15.62 12.97
C ASP A 279 4.86 14.91 11.88
N VAL A 280 4.18 14.07 11.09
CA VAL A 280 4.83 13.13 10.19
C VAL A 280 4.30 13.12 8.76
N GLY A 281 3.06 13.54 8.53
CA GLY A 281 2.39 13.44 7.23
C GLY A 281 2.55 14.67 6.34
N PHE A 282 2.22 14.52 5.06
CA PHE A 282 2.06 15.64 4.15
C PHE A 282 0.91 16.56 4.59
N ALA A 283 1.09 17.86 4.37
CA ALA A 283 0.08 18.87 4.62
C ALA A 283 -0.83 19.05 3.39
N HIS A 284 -2.12 19.25 3.61
CA HIS A 284 -3.03 19.72 2.57
C HIS A 284 -2.63 21.15 2.13
N TYR A 285 -2.84 21.53 0.87
CA TYR A 285 -2.44 22.86 0.37
C TYR A 285 -3.01 23.99 1.24
N ARG A 286 -4.24 23.84 1.75
CA ARG A 286 -4.87 24.79 2.68
C ARG A 286 -4.04 25.00 3.95
N THR A 287 -3.55 23.93 4.56
CA THR A 287 -2.67 24.00 5.74
C THR A 287 -1.37 24.73 5.42
N ILE A 288 -0.82 24.54 4.21
CA ILE A 288 0.37 25.27 3.75
C ILE A 288 0.07 26.75 3.55
N LEU A 289 -1.03 27.10 2.90
CA LEU A 289 -1.45 28.50 2.69
C LEU A 289 -1.71 29.23 4.02
N GLU A 290 -2.45 28.60 4.93
CA GLU A 290 -2.71 29.14 6.27
C GLU A 290 -1.41 29.39 7.06
N ALA A 291 -0.47 28.45 7.01
CA ALA A 291 0.84 28.59 7.66
C ALA A 291 1.68 29.75 7.08
N ASN A 292 1.34 30.24 5.88
CA ASN A 292 2.00 31.37 5.23
C ASN A 292 1.12 32.64 5.18
N GLY A 293 0.06 32.72 6.00
CA GLY A 293 -0.74 33.92 6.16
C GLY A 293 -1.95 34.04 5.23
N GLU A 294 -2.19 33.06 4.36
CA GLU A 294 -3.23 33.10 3.32
C GLU A 294 -4.51 32.35 3.74
N ALA A 295 -4.92 32.48 5.00
CA ALA A 295 -6.08 31.75 5.55
C ALA A 295 -7.42 32.13 4.89
N ASP A 296 -7.58 33.36 4.44
CA ASP A 296 -8.83 33.81 3.82
C ASP A 296 -9.05 33.16 2.44
N HIS A 297 -7.98 32.62 1.81
CA HIS A 297 -8.06 31.83 0.59
C HIS A 297 -8.46 30.36 0.82
N THR A 298 -8.48 29.91 2.08
CA THR A 298 -8.79 28.51 2.44
C THR A 298 -10.14 28.37 3.15
N ARG A 299 -10.64 29.45 3.74
CA ARG A 299 -11.94 29.50 4.42
C ARG A 299 -13.06 29.60 3.41
N LEU A 300 -14.01 28.69 3.51
CA LEU A 300 -15.18 28.65 2.62
C LEU A 300 -16.08 29.86 2.85
N LYS A 301 -16.53 30.49 1.77
CA LYS A 301 -17.55 31.55 1.78
C LYS A 301 -18.82 31.13 1.06
N SER A 302 -18.70 30.48 -0.10
CA SER A 302 -19.84 30.03 -0.88
C SER A 302 -19.58 28.74 -1.64
N LEU A 303 -20.65 28.02 -1.93
CA LEU A 303 -20.66 26.78 -2.70
C LEU A 303 -21.69 26.92 -3.82
N THR A 304 -21.35 26.48 -5.02
CA THR A 304 -22.28 26.41 -6.16
C THR A 304 -22.43 24.96 -6.61
N LEU A 305 -23.65 24.44 -6.57
CA LEU A 305 -24.06 23.25 -7.29
C LEU A 305 -24.35 23.68 -8.73
N LYS A 306 -23.43 23.37 -9.66
CA LYS A 306 -23.52 23.83 -11.04
C LYS A 306 -24.61 23.04 -11.78
N SER A 307 -25.22 23.69 -12.77
CA SER A 307 -26.16 23.05 -13.67
C SER A 307 -25.45 22.32 -14.82
N ILE A 308 -26.22 21.47 -15.50
CA ILE A 308 -25.91 20.92 -16.82
C ILE A 308 -26.98 21.39 -17.81
N ALA A 309 -26.82 21.10 -19.10
CA ALA A 309 -27.76 21.57 -20.14
C ALA A 309 -29.22 21.12 -19.88
N GLU A 310 -29.40 19.97 -19.24
CA GLU A 310 -30.69 19.39 -18.90
C GLU A 310 -31.31 19.98 -17.62
N SER A 311 -30.55 20.77 -16.84
CA SER A 311 -31.04 21.34 -15.58
C SER A 311 -32.17 22.34 -15.81
N PRO A 312 -33.32 22.19 -15.13
CA PRO A 312 -34.39 23.18 -15.21
C PRO A 312 -34.01 24.43 -14.42
N ALA A 313 -34.66 25.55 -14.72
CA ALA A 313 -34.69 26.67 -13.78
C ALA A 313 -35.36 26.20 -12.47
N LEU A 314 -34.79 26.62 -11.34
CA LEU A 314 -35.24 26.21 -10.02
C LEU A 314 -35.72 27.44 -9.24
N GLU A 315 -36.83 27.29 -8.51
CA GLU A 315 -37.31 28.28 -7.54
C GLU A 315 -37.21 27.67 -6.14
N LEU A 316 -36.03 27.78 -5.53
CA LEU A 316 -35.77 27.27 -4.18
C LEU A 316 -35.60 28.43 -3.20
N THR A 317 -36.00 28.17 -1.97
CA THR A 317 -35.73 29.02 -0.80
C THR A 317 -34.80 28.28 0.16
N GLN A 318 -34.25 29.00 1.14
CA GLN A 318 -33.44 28.40 2.21
C GLN A 318 -34.13 27.22 2.92
N LYS A 319 -35.46 27.18 2.95
CA LYS A 319 -36.23 26.14 3.64
C LYS A 319 -36.25 24.78 2.93
N HIS A 320 -35.81 24.74 1.67
CA HIS A 320 -35.75 23.52 0.87
C HIS A 320 -34.48 22.69 1.12
N LEU A 321 -33.47 23.29 1.75
CA LEU A 321 -32.19 22.65 2.04
C LEU A 321 -31.81 22.86 3.51
N ARG A 322 -31.09 21.90 4.07
CA ARG A 322 -30.35 22.06 5.32
C ARG A 322 -28.89 21.77 5.06
N VAL A 323 -28.02 22.61 5.59
CA VAL A 323 -26.58 22.50 5.39
C VAL A 323 -25.93 22.25 6.74
N PHE A 324 -25.21 21.15 6.86
CA PHE A 324 -24.49 20.78 8.07
C PHE A 324 -22.99 20.78 7.80
N ALA A 325 -22.21 21.25 8.76
CA ALA A 325 -20.80 20.91 8.85
C ALA A 325 -20.66 19.61 9.66
N ALA A 326 -19.78 18.72 9.22
CA ALA A 326 -19.50 17.46 9.90
C ALA A 326 -17.99 17.15 9.96
N GLN A 327 -17.56 16.46 11.03
CA GLN A 327 -16.19 15.96 11.16
C GLN A 327 -15.99 14.61 10.47
N VAL A 328 -17.06 13.83 10.35
CA VAL A 328 -17.11 12.49 9.75
C VAL A 328 -18.16 12.47 8.63
N PRO A 329 -17.96 11.74 7.52
CA PRO A 329 -18.99 11.65 6.48
C PRO A 329 -20.11 10.70 6.93
N PRO A 330 -21.21 10.60 6.18
CA PRO A 330 -22.27 9.65 6.48
C PRO A 330 -21.77 8.20 6.55
N ILE A 331 -22.15 7.50 7.62
CA ILE A 331 -21.78 6.11 7.89
C ILE A 331 -23.01 5.22 7.67
N ALA A 332 -22.82 4.01 7.16
CA ALA A 332 -23.90 3.02 7.12
C ALA A 332 -24.22 2.46 8.51
N LYS A 333 -25.51 2.36 8.82
CA LYS A 333 -26.04 2.00 10.15
C LYS A 333 -25.58 0.64 10.64
N ASP A 334 -25.44 -0.31 9.73
CA ASP A 334 -25.04 -1.68 10.02
C ASP A 334 -23.51 -1.85 10.16
N SER A 335 -22.71 -0.83 9.87
CA SER A 335 -21.25 -0.95 9.95
C SER A 335 -20.74 -0.97 11.38
N PHE A 336 -19.61 -1.61 11.62
CA PHE A 336 -18.91 -1.54 12.90
C PHE A 336 -18.05 -0.28 12.99
N VAL A 337 -18.10 0.36 14.16
CA VAL A 337 -17.30 1.54 14.55
C VAL A 337 -16.73 1.35 15.95
N LEU A 338 -15.70 2.13 16.29
CA LEU A 338 -15.11 2.10 17.63
C LEU A 338 -15.75 3.17 18.52
N GLN A 339 -16.06 2.79 19.76
CA GLN A 339 -16.48 3.71 20.80
C GLN A 339 -15.47 3.67 21.96
N ARG A 340 -15.06 4.85 22.43
CA ARG A 340 -14.26 5.03 23.64
C ARG A 340 -15.18 5.24 24.84
N ASN A 341 -15.14 4.30 25.77
CA ASN A 341 -15.87 4.39 27.03
C ASN A 341 -15.29 5.49 27.94
N ARG A 342 -16.06 5.87 28.98
CA ARG A 342 -15.67 6.91 29.95
C ARG A 342 -14.40 6.56 30.73
N ASP A 343 -14.12 5.27 30.93
CA ASP A 343 -12.91 4.76 31.56
C ASP A 343 -11.69 4.69 30.61
N GLY A 344 -11.85 5.08 29.34
CA GLY A 344 -10.81 5.05 28.33
C GLY A 344 -10.55 3.67 27.72
N THR A 345 -11.42 2.68 27.98
CA THR A 345 -11.47 1.43 27.20
C THR A 345 -12.14 1.67 25.85
N PHE A 346 -11.92 0.75 24.91
CA PHE A 346 -12.55 0.79 23.59
C PHE A 346 -13.41 -0.46 23.39
N GLN A 347 -14.52 -0.29 22.69
CA GLN A 347 -15.35 -1.39 22.23
C GLN A 347 -15.70 -1.19 20.75
N LEU A 348 -15.85 -2.30 20.03
CA LEU A 348 -16.39 -2.32 18.67
C LEU A 348 -17.91 -2.55 18.76
N ILE A 349 -18.69 -1.66 18.19
CA ILE A 349 -20.16 -1.67 18.23
C ILE A 349 -20.74 -1.44 16.83
N ARG A 350 -22.04 -1.71 16.64
CA ARG A 350 -22.74 -1.29 15.41
C ARG A 350 -22.97 0.22 15.45
N PHE A 351 -22.77 0.90 14.32
CA PHE A 351 -22.97 2.35 14.23
C PHE A 351 -24.39 2.77 14.62
N SER A 352 -25.40 1.95 14.32
CA SER A 352 -26.79 2.17 14.72
C SER A 352 -26.99 2.39 16.22
N GLU A 353 -26.10 1.88 17.08
CA GLU A 353 -26.18 2.05 18.54
C GLU A 353 -25.81 3.47 19.00
N VAL A 354 -25.02 4.19 18.20
CA VAL A 354 -24.55 5.56 18.50
C VAL A 354 -24.98 6.59 17.45
N ALA A 355 -25.67 6.18 16.39
CA ALA A 355 -26.02 7.02 15.26
C ALA A 355 -26.74 8.30 15.68
N ASP A 356 -27.76 8.23 16.53
CA ASP A 356 -28.52 9.40 16.98
C ASP A 356 -27.65 10.38 17.80
N LEU A 357 -26.75 9.86 18.64
CA LEU A 357 -25.79 10.70 19.37
C LEU A 357 -24.82 11.38 18.43
N VAL A 358 -24.26 10.64 17.46
CA VAL A 358 -23.34 11.18 16.45
C VAL A 358 -24.04 12.23 15.58
N GLU A 359 -25.28 11.98 15.17
CA GLU A 359 -26.08 12.94 14.40
C GLU A 359 -26.42 14.20 15.21
N SER A 360 -26.55 14.10 16.54
CA SER A 360 -26.77 15.27 17.41
C SER A 360 -25.57 16.23 17.49
N HIS A 361 -24.37 15.77 17.12
CA HIS A 361 -23.15 16.59 17.05
C HIS A 361 -22.94 17.24 15.67
N LEU A 362 -23.83 17.01 14.70
CA LEU A 362 -23.77 17.72 13.43
C LEU A 362 -24.04 19.20 13.65
N THR A 363 -23.16 20.06 13.14
CA THR A 363 -23.34 21.51 13.25
C THR A 363 -24.20 22.00 12.10
N GLU A 364 -25.49 22.24 12.33
CA GLU A 364 -26.33 22.92 11.34
C GLU A 364 -25.83 24.35 11.13
N LEU A 365 -25.53 24.69 9.87
CA LEU A 365 -25.12 26.03 9.51
C LEU A 365 -26.36 26.89 9.35
N HIS A 366 -26.36 28.03 10.02
CA HIS A 366 -27.40 29.05 9.93
C HIS A 366 -26.88 30.31 9.23
N HIS A 367 -27.78 31.22 8.87
CA HIS A 367 -27.45 32.53 8.26
C HIS A 367 -26.79 32.47 6.88
N TRP A 368 -26.77 31.31 6.23
CA TRP A 368 -26.49 31.22 4.80
C TRP A 368 -27.68 31.69 3.97
N SER A 369 -27.42 32.10 2.74
CA SER A 369 -28.46 32.48 1.76
C SER A 369 -28.38 31.59 0.53
N LEU A 370 -29.50 31.45 -0.18
CA LEU A 370 -29.60 30.65 -1.39
C LEU A 370 -30.01 31.52 -2.56
N ARG A 371 -29.35 31.32 -3.69
CA ARG A 371 -29.72 31.92 -4.98
C ARG A 371 -29.77 30.84 -6.05
N CYS A 372 -30.93 30.69 -6.67
CA CYS A 372 -31.06 29.93 -7.91
C CYS A 372 -30.81 30.85 -9.10
N ASN A 373 -29.98 30.41 -10.03
CA ASN A 373 -29.74 31.11 -11.28
C ASN A 373 -30.68 30.58 -12.37
N GLN A 374 -30.86 31.36 -13.43
CA GLN A 374 -31.73 31.00 -14.56
C GLN A 374 -31.27 29.73 -15.30
N ASP A 375 -29.97 29.42 -15.22
CA ASP A 375 -29.38 28.21 -15.79
C ASP A 375 -29.63 26.95 -14.94
N GLY A 376 -30.33 27.07 -13.81
CA GLY A 376 -30.61 25.97 -12.88
C GLY A 376 -29.52 25.73 -11.83
N SER A 377 -28.43 26.51 -11.82
CA SER A 377 -27.40 26.38 -10.79
C SER A 377 -27.87 26.95 -9.44
N ILE A 378 -27.42 26.34 -8.35
CA ILE A 378 -27.78 26.73 -6.98
C ILE A 378 -26.54 27.22 -6.27
N ARG A 379 -26.52 28.50 -5.90
CA ARG A 379 -25.46 29.12 -5.12
C ARG A 379 -25.89 29.27 -3.66
N ILE A 380 -25.09 28.70 -2.76
CA ILE A 380 -25.24 28.78 -1.30
C ILE A 380 -24.14 29.71 -0.78
N GLU A 381 -24.51 30.84 -0.22
CA GLU A 381 -23.60 31.92 0.20
C GLU A 381 -23.57 32.09 1.72
N ASN A 382 -22.55 32.78 2.22
CA ASN A 382 -22.34 33.05 3.64
C ASN A 382 -22.19 31.77 4.48
N LEU A 383 -21.59 30.74 3.88
CA LEU A 383 -21.28 29.49 4.58
C LEU A 383 -20.12 29.72 5.55
N LYS A 384 -20.32 29.42 6.83
CA LYS A 384 -19.29 29.48 7.87
C LYS A 384 -18.98 28.09 8.38
N ARG A 385 -18.17 27.35 7.61
CA ARG A 385 -17.72 26.01 8.02
C ARG A 385 -16.68 26.12 9.15
N PRO A 386 -16.88 25.48 10.31
CA PRO A 386 -15.87 25.45 11.36
C PRO A 386 -14.57 24.78 10.88
N ARG A 387 -13.41 25.19 11.43
CA ARG A 387 -12.08 24.79 10.94
C ARG A 387 -11.81 23.29 11.05
N ASP A 388 -12.35 22.66 12.10
CA ASP A 388 -12.22 21.24 12.46
C ASP A 388 -13.25 20.33 11.77
N HIS A 389 -14.10 20.89 10.88
CA HIS A 389 -15.13 20.14 10.16
C HIS A 389 -14.70 19.92 8.70
N ARG A 390 -14.29 18.69 8.39
CA ARG A 390 -13.82 18.28 7.05
C ARG A 390 -14.93 18.33 5.99
N TYR A 391 -16.18 18.07 6.35
CA TYR A 391 -17.27 17.85 5.41
C TYR A 391 -18.36 18.91 5.50
N LEU A 392 -19.04 19.15 4.37
CA LEU A 392 -20.39 19.71 4.35
C LEU A 392 -21.39 18.66 3.86
N LEU A 393 -22.53 18.57 4.55
CA LEU A 393 -23.65 17.70 4.19
C LEU A 393 -24.83 18.59 3.80
N ILE A 394 -25.33 18.43 2.57
CA ILE A 394 -26.53 19.13 2.08
C ILE A 394 -27.67 18.12 2.05
N ARG A 395 -28.69 18.37 2.87
CA ARG A 395 -29.87 17.52 3.07
C ARG A 395 -31.14 18.23 2.59
N PRO A 396 -32.22 17.48 2.29
CA PRO A 396 -33.54 18.08 2.13
C PRO A 396 -33.94 18.89 3.36
N GLY A 397 -34.63 20.00 3.13
CA GLY A 397 -35.24 20.84 4.16
C GLY A 397 -36.62 20.35 4.59
N MET A 398 -37.31 21.17 5.40
CA MET A 398 -38.63 20.79 5.95
C MET A 398 -39.80 21.16 5.05
N GLU A 399 -39.62 22.04 4.05
CA GLU A 399 -40.68 22.34 3.10
C GLU A 399 -40.69 21.31 1.96
N SER A 400 -41.86 20.71 1.73
CA SER A 400 -42.18 19.96 0.52
C SER A 400 -42.35 20.95 -0.65
N GLY A 401 -41.25 21.21 -1.35
CA GLY A 401 -41.23 21.99 -2.59
C GLY A 401 -41.30 21.12 -3.85
N PRO A 402 -41.13 21.72 -5.05
CA PRO A 402 -40.88 20.94 -6.25
C PRO A 402 -39.66 20.03 -6.03
N GLU A 403 -39.73 18.82 -6.57
CA GLU A 403 -38.70 17.81 -6.40
C GLU A 403 -37.34 18.37 -6.82
N LEU A 404 -36.40 18.46 -5.87
CA LEU A 404 -35.09 19.05 -6.12
C LEU A 404 -34.26 18.13 -7.04
N GLN A 405 -34.32 18.40 -8.34
CA GLN A 405 -33.60 17.65 -9.35
C GLN A 405 -32.18 18.24 -9.52
N LEU A 406 -31.15 17.47 -9.11
CA LEU A 406 -29.75 17.84 -9.26
C LEU A 406 -29.07 16.99 -10.34
N PRO A 407 -28.04 17.52 -11.03
CA PRO A 407 -27.26 16.74 -11.98
C PRO A 407 -26.62 15.51 -11.34
N VAL A 408 -26.79 14.34 -11.95
CA VAL A 408 -26.13 13.10 -11.46
C VAL A 408 -24.61 13.23 -11.47
N GLU A 409 -24.08 14.06 -12.36
CA GLU A 409 -22.65 14.36 -12.49
C GLU A 409 -22.09 15.17 -11.32
N LEU A 410 -22.97 15.84 -10.57
CA LEU A 410 -22.69 16.65 -9.40
C LEU A 410 -21.48 17.61 -9.55
N PRO A 411 -21.48 18.50 -10.56
CA PRO A 411 -20.42 19.50 -10.68
C PRO A 411 -20.55 20.55 -9.57
N VAL A 412 -19.47 20.77 -8.82
CA VAL A 412 -19.44 21.69 -7.68
C VAL A 412 -18.27 22.67 -7.81
N SER A 413 -18.47 23.92 -7.39
CA SER A 413 -17.37 24.87 -7.12
C SER A 413 -17.53 25.49 -5.75
N ALA A 414 -16.41 25.67 -5.04
CA ALA A 414 -16.35 26.38 -3.78
C ALA A 414 -15.51 27.66 -3.94
N GLU A 415 -15.94 28.75 -3.31
CA GLU A 415 -15.25 30.05 -3.28
C GLU A 415 -14.85 30.37 -1.85
N SER A 416 -13.64 30.93 -1.69
CA SER A 416 -13.08 31.34 -0.42
C SER A 416 -13.56 32.72 0.04
N GLU A 417 -13.25 33.12 1.28
CA GLU A 417 -13.51 34.46 1.79
C GLU A 417 -12.80 35.54 0.96
N ALA A 418 -11.58 35.25 0.48
CA ALA A 418 -10.80 36.11 -0.42
C ALA A 418 -11.32 36.13 -1.88
N GLY A 419 -12.26 35.26 -2.23
CA GLY A 419 -12.83 35.16 -3.58
C GLY A 419 -12.06 34.25 -4.54
N SER A 420 -11.04 33.53 -4.07
CA SER A 420 -10.37 32.47 -4.83
C SER A 420 -11.17 31.17 -4.82
N VAL A 421 -10.97 30.33 -5.83
CA VAL A 421 -11.58 29.00 -5.86
C VAL A 421 -10.90 28.06 -4.85
N ILE A 422 -11.72 27.37 -4.05
CA ILE A 422 -11.29 26.23 -3.22
C ILE A 422 -11.50 24.97 -4.05
N GLY A 423 -10.48 24.58 -4.79
CA GLY A 423 -10.48 23.36 -5.60
C GLY A 423 -9.90 22.15 -4.86
N ARG A 424 -9.67 21.07 -5.63
CA ARG A 424 -9.16 19.78 -5.15
C ARG A 424 -10.01 19.19 -4.02
N ILE A 425 -11.32 19.35 -4.13
CA ILE A 425 -12.35 18.80 -3.24
C ILE A 425 -13.05 17.62 -3.91
N ASN A 426 -13.67 16.77 -3.11
CA ASN A 426 -14.55 15.69 -3.58
C ASN A 426 -16.02 16.05 -3.34
N ALA A 427 -16.87 15.68 -4.29
CA ALA A 427 -18.33 15.77 -4.15
C ALA A 427 -18.95 14.45 -4.57
N HIS A 428 -19.89 13.93 -3.78
CA HIS A 428 -20.60 12.70 -4.10
C HIS A 428 -22.00 12.64 -3.49
N TRP A 429 -22.78 11.68 -3.98
CA TRP A 429 -24.09 11.36 -3.44
C TRP A 429 -23.96 10.35 -2.32
N SER A 430 -24.63 10.59 -1.20
CA SER A 430 -24.83 9.62 -0.13
C SER A 430 -26.32 9.31 -0.04
N PHE A 431 -26.71 8.11 -0.46
CA PHE A 431 -28.11 7.73 -0.53
C PHE A 431 -28.68 7.43 0.85
N ALA A 432 -29.99 7.57 0.99
CA ALA A 432 -30.72 7.15 2.18
C ALA A 432 -30.42 5.67 2.50
N ASP A 433 -30.07 5.39 3.75
CA ASP A 433 -29.67 4.06 4.20
C ASP A 433 -30.89 3.13 4.39
N THR A 434 -31.51 2.76 3.27
CA THR A 434 -32.75 1.97 3.20
C THR A 434 -32.53 0.59 2.61
N THR A 435 -31.43 0.38 1.88
CA THR A 435 -31.04 -0.89 1.28
C THR A 435 -29.52 -1.07 1.35
N ALA A 436 -29.02 -2.30 1.31
CA ALA A 436 -27.58 -2.58 1.31
C ALA A 436 -26.85 -1.93 0.12
N GLU A 437 -27.51 -1.84 -1.04
CA GLU A 437 -26.97 -1.14 -2.21
C GLU A 437 -26.86 0.37 -1.98
N ASN A 438 -27.88 1.01 -1.41
CA ASN A 438 -27.81 2.43 -1.08
C ASN A 438 -26.76 2.71 -0.01
N ALA A 439 -26.66 1.83 1.00
CA ALA A 439 -25.66 1.91 2.04
C ALA A 439 -24.23 1.95 1.44
N ALA A 440 -23.99 1.31 0.28
CA ALA A 440 -22.70 1.32 -0.42
C ALA A 440 -22.16 2.70 -0.81
N THR A 441 -23.00 3.75 -0.76
CA THR A 441 -22.61 5.15 -1.00
C THR A 441 -22.19 5.91 0.27
N ARG A 442 -22.20 5.24 1.43
CA ARG A 442 -21.76 5.76 2.73
C ARG A 442 -20.40 5.14 3.07
N ILE A 443 -19.63 5.70 4.00
CA ILE A 443 -18.50 4.92 4.53
C ILE A 443 -19.02 3.77 5.40
N ALA A 444 -18.22 2.74 5.61
CA ALA A 444 -18.51 1.68 6.58
C ALA A 444 -17.19 1.21 7.14
N GLY A 445 -16.97 1.42 8.44
CA GLY A 445 -15.72 1.06 9.11
C GLY A 445 -15.32 -0.38 8.79
N ILE A 446 -16.02 -1.31 9.41
CA ILE A 446 -16.09 -2.71 8.96
C ILE A 446 -17.52 -2.95 8.51
N THR A 447 -17.75 -3.47 7.31
CA THR A 447 -19.14 -3.73 6.84
C THR A 447 -19.78 -4.86 7.64
N ALA A 448 -21.10 -4.98 7.55
CA ALA A 448 -21.81 -6.06 8.22
C ALA A 448 -21.40 -7.46 7.75
N GLU A 449 -20.86 -7.60 6.54
CA GLU A 449 -20.34 -8.87 6.03
C GLU A 449 -18.83 -9.07 6.28
N GLY A 450 -18.20 -8.23 7.10
CA GLY A 450 -16.75 -8.33 7.34
C GLY A 450 -15.91 -7.95 6.13
N SER A 451 -16.39 -7.02 5.31
CA SER A 451 -15.60 -6.28 4.32
C SER A 451 -15.26 -4.89 4.88
N TYR A 452 -14.87 -3.95 4.03
CA TYR A 452 -14.51 -2.58 4.39
C TYR A 452 -14.99 -1.60 3.31
N ARG A 453 -15.26 -0.34 3.69
CA ARG A 453 -15.68 0.69 2.75
C ARG A 453 -15.24 2.08 3.19
N THR A 454 -14.41 2.71 2.37
CA THR A 454 -13.78 4.00 2.66
C THR A 454 -14.38 5.11 1.79
N ASP A 455 -13.91 6.34 1.93
CA ASP A 455 -14.29 7.46 1.04
C ASP A 455 -14.15 7.07 -0.44
N PHE A 456 -13.12 6.28 -0.80
CA PHE A 456 -12.87 5.85 -2.18
C PHE A 456 -14.04 5.04 -2.73
N GLN A 457 -14.45 3.99 -2.02
CA GLN A 457 -15.56 3.13 -2.45
C GLN A 457 -16.91 3.85 -2.37
N ALA A 458 -17.13 4.68 -1.35
CA ALA A 458 -18.37 5.44 -1.21
C ALA A 458 -18.59 6.38 -2.41
N ILE A 459 -17.55 7.14 -2.80
CA ILE A 459 -17.58 8.04 -3.96
C ILE A 459 -17.78 7.26 -5.27
N GLU A 460 -17.01 6.19 -5.49
CA GLU A 460 -17.14 5.38 -6.71
C GLU A 460 -18.53 4.74 -6.83
N ASN A 461 -19.04 4.14 -5.76
CA ASN A 461 -20.37 3.52 -5.73
C ASN A 461 -21.47 4.55 -5.98
N SER A 462 -21.34 5.77 -5.44
CA SER A 462 -22.32 6.83 -5.67
C SER A 462 -22.50 7.11 -7.17
N PHE A 463 -21.40 7.24 -7.92
CA PHE A 463 -21.45 7.53 -9.35
C PHE A 463 -21.85 6.32 -10.19
N VAL A 464 -21.56 5.11 -9.72
CA VAL A 464 -22.07 3.88 -10.34
C VAL A 464 -23.60 3.85 -10.23
N LEU A 465 -24.15 4.07 -9.04
CA LEU A 465 -25.58 3.92 -8.80
C LEU A 465 -26.42 5.01 -9.46
N VAL A 466 -26.04 6.29 -9.34
CA VAL A 466 -26.80 7.38 -10.01
C VAL A 466 -26.87 7.19 -11.53
N ARG A 467 -25.82 6.62 -12.13
CA ARG A 467 -25.74 6.39 -13.59
C ARG A 467 -26.57 5.21 -14.07
N ARG A 468 -26.90 4.23 -13.21
CA ARG A 468 -27.72 3.06 -13.60
C ARG A 468 -29.11 3.45 -14.10
N SER A 469 -29.63 4.59 -13.63
CA SER A 469 -30.92 5.14 -14.10
C SER A 469 -30.89 5.60 -15.56
N GLY A 470 -29.70 5.89 -16.12
CA GLY A 470 -29.54 6.53 -17.43
C GLY A 470 -29.96 8.01 -17.47
N GLN A 471 -30.49 8.56 -16.38
CA GLN A 471 -31.02 9.93 -16.34
C GLN A 471 -29.92 10.97 -16.08
N PRO A 472 -30.04 12.17 -16.68
CA PRO A 472 -29.09 13.28 -16.46
C PRO A 472 -29.26 13.95 -15.10
N LEU A 473 -30.47 13.89 -14.55
CA LEU A 473 -30.87 14.49 -13.29
C LEU A 473 -31.40 13.41 -12.34
N LYS A 474 -31.27 13.67 -11.05
CA LYS A 474 -31.82 12.85 -9.98
C LYS A 474 -32.38 13.75 -8.88
N SER A 475 -33.53 13.35 -8.36
CA SER A 475 -34.13 13.92 -7.16
C SER A 475 -33.23 13.73 -5.94
N LEU A 476 -33.06 14.80 -5.15
CA LEU A 476 -32.39 14.70 -3.85
C LEU A 476 -33.16 13.79 -2.90
N GLY A 477 -34.50 13.86 -2.84
CA GLY A 477 -35.30 13.04 -1.93
C GLY A 477 -34.76 13.02 -0.50
N ASP A 478 -34.61 11.81 0.07
CA ASP A 478 -33.97 11.56 1.37
C ASP A 478 -32.44 11.35 1.28
N ASP A 479 -31.88 11.46 0.07
CA ASP A 479 -30.44 11.40 -0.14
C ASP A 479 -29.79 12.72 0.30
N GLN A 480 -28.46 12.72 0.37
CA GLN A 480 -27.68 13.90 0.72
C GLN A 480 -26.47 14.05 -0.18
N ILE A 481 -26.05 15.30 -0.37
CA ILE A 481 -24.79 15.63 -1.05
C ILE A 481 -23.70 15.80 0.00
N VAL A 482 -22.56 15.15 -0.24
CA VAL A 482 -21.38 15.24 0.62
C VAL A 482 -20.29 15.99 -0.13
N ILE A 483 -19.84 17.11 0.45
CA ILE A 483 -18.67 17.85 0.00
C ILE A 483 -17.53 17.57 0.97
N ASP A 484 -16.51 16.86 0.49
CA ASP A 484 -15.31 16.54 1.24
C ASP A 484 -14.16 17.46 0.83
N PHE A 485 -13.70 18.27 1.78
CA PHE A 485 -12.59 19.18 1.57
C PHE A 485 -11.23 18.50 1.74
N GLY A 486 -11.15 17.28 2.28
CA GLY A 486 -9.91 16.60 2.66
C GLY A 486 -9.44 16.98 4.07
N ALA A 487 -8.74 16.05 4.72
CA ALA A 487 -8.11 16.27 6.01
C ALA A 487 -6.95 17.27 5.91
N ASP A 488 -6.53 17.84 7.02
CA ASP A 488 -5.40 18.79 7.04
C ASP A 488 -4.05 18.11 6.79
N TRP A 489 -3.96 16.83 7.12
CA TRP A 489 -2.74 16.02 7.05
C TRP A 489 -3.06 14.67 6.44
N SER A 490 -2.22 14.20 5.51
CA SER A 490 -2.35 12.86 4.94
C SER A 490 -1.71 11.84 5.87
N PRO A 491 -2.40 10.76 6.22
CA PRO A 491 -1.79 9.64 6.94
C PRO A 491 -1.11 8.64 5.98
N GLU A 492 -1.24 8.77 4.65
CA GLU A 492 -0.62 7.83 3.70
C GLU A 492 0.81 8.21 3.31
N MET A 493 1.10 9.52 3.25
CA MET A 493 2.36 10.07 2.72
C MET A 493 3.15 10.79 3.80
N MET A 494 4.39 10.37 4.05
CA MET A 494 5.26 10.90 5.11
C MET A 494 6.13 12.07 4.61
N ASP A 495 6.16 13.16 5.37
CA ASP A 495 7.02 14.31 5.13
C ASP A 495 8.40 14.14 5.80
N TYR A 496 9.39 13.65 5.05
CA TYR A 496 10.77 13.51 5.54
C TYR A 496 11.55 14.81 5.67
N ASN A 497 11.00 15.96 5.27
CA ASN A 497 11.58 17.25 5.67
C ASN A 497 11.43 17.44 7.19
N ARG A 498 10.45 16.78 7.81
CA ARG A 498 10.25 16.78 9.27
C ARG A 498 11.14 15.74 9.93
N ALA A 499 11.88 16.17 10.95
CA ALA A 499 12.77 15.30 11.72
C ALA A 499 12.01 14.19 12.47
N ALA A 500 10.75 14.40 12.84
CA ALA A 500 9.93 13.37 13.48
C ALA A 500 9.66 12.17 12.56
N SER A 501 9.39 12.42 11.28
CA SER A 501 9.20 11.38 10.25
C SER A 501 10.47 10.56 10.04
N ARG A 502 11.63 11.23 9.93
CA ARG A 502 12.91 10.54 9.73
C ARG A 502 13.30 9.71 10.95
N ARG A 503 13.17 10.24 12.16
CA ARG A 503 13.41 9.47 13.40
C ARG A 503 12.51 8.24 13.50
N LEU A 504 11.24 8.35 13.10
CA LEU A 504 10.34 7.20 13.06
C LEU A 504 10.86 6.14 12.10
N ALA A 505 11.17 6.51 10.85
CA ALA A 505 11.73 5.61 9.85
C ALA A 505 13.01 4.91 10.33
N VAL A 506 13.94 5.67 10.89
CA VAL A 506 15.20 5.15 11.45
C VAL A 506 14.92 4.15 12.57
N SER A 507 13.99 4.44 13.50
CA SER A 507 13.66 3.55 14.61
C SER A 507 12.99 2.24 14.16
N GLU A 508 12.11 2.29 13.15
CA GLU A 508 11.49 1.11 12.55
C GLU A 508 12.54 0.23 11.87
N LEU A 509 13.43 0.85 11.07
CA LEU A 509 14.52 0.15 10.39
C LEU A 509 15.52 -0.46 11.37
N SER A 510 15.88 0.25 12.44
CA SER A 510 16.75 -0.26 13.51
C SER A 510 16.14 -1.49 14.18
N THR A 511 14.83 -1.49 14.40
CA THR A 511 14.12 -2.65 14.96
C THR A 511 14.16 -3.87 14.03
N ILE A 512 13.99 -3.65 12.72
CA ILE A 512 14.00 -4.71 11.73
C ILE A 512 15.41 -5.27 11.53
N LEU A 513 16.43 -4.41 11.38
CA LEU A 513 17.84 -4.78 11.21
C LEU A 513 18.43 -5.47 12.46
N ALA A 514 17.86 -5.24 13.64
CA ALA A 514 18.21 -5.99 14.84
C ALA A 514 17.72 -7.46 14.81
N SER A 515 16.82 -7.81 13.89
CA SER A 515 16.33 -9.19 13.73
C SER A 515 17.32 -10.02 12.88
N PRO A 516 17.47 -11.33 13.14
CA PRO A 516 18.38 -12.18 12.38
C PRO A 516 18.14 -12.14 10.86
N ALA A 517 19.19 -12.38 10.10
CA ALA A 517 19.24 -12.36 8.63
C ALA A 517 19.00 -11.01 7.94
N PHE A 518 18.43 -9.99 8.61
CA PHE A 518 18.33 -8.65 8.03
C PHE A 518 19.69 -7.95 8.05
N ASP A 519 20.21 -7.61 6.86
CA ASP A 519 21.56 -7.04 6.70
C ASP A 519 21.62 -5.87 5.70
N GLU A 520 20.49 -5.47 5.10
CA GLU A 520 20.45 -4.50 4.01
C GLU A 520 19.13 -3.71 3.99
N ILE A 521 19.18 -2.46 3.51
CA ILE A 521 18.01 -1.58 3.34
C ILE A 521 17.81 -1.26 1.86
N VAL A 522 16.56 -1.28 1.41
CA VAL A 522 16.11 -0.73 0.12
C VAL A 522 15.04 0.33 0.38
N ILE A 523 15.23 1.54 -0.16
CA ILE A 523 14.17 2.55 -0.28
C ILE A 523 13.44 2.32 -1.60
N ASN A 524 12.16 1.97 -1.53
CA ASN A 524 11.36 1.53 -2.66
C ASN A 524 10.24 2.54 -2.98
N THR A 525 10.09 2.94 -4.25
CA THR A 525 9.08 3.94 -4.67
C THR A 525 7.66 3.43 -4.75
N ARG A 526 7.44 2.15 -4.44
CA ARG A 526 6.10 1.56 -4.44
C ARG A 526 5.19 2.26 -3.45
N THR A 527 3.96 2.42 -3.91
CA THR A 527 2.85 2.85 -3.10
C THR A 527 1.56 2.30 -3.70
N HIS A 528 0.63 1.88 -2.84
CA HIS A 528 -0.76 1.60 -3.20
C HIS A 528 -1.68 2.81 -2.96
N THR A 529 -1.10 3.94 -2.56
CA THR A 529 -1.84 5.15 -2.22
C THR A 529 -2.55 5.68 -3.45
N GLN A 530 -3.87 5.59 -3.40
CA GLN A 530 -4.76 6.30 -4.30
C GLN A 530 -5.94 6.73 -3.44
N LEU A 531 -5.98 8.02 -3.12
CA LEU A 531 -7.07 8.55 -2.33
C LEU A 531 -8.28 8.83 -3.21
N ALA A 532 -9.44 9.01 -2.59
CA ALA A 532 -10.68 9.22 -3.30
C ALA A 532 -10.63 10.47 -4.19
N GLY A 533 -11.29 10.41 -5.34
CA GLY A 533 -11.39 11.50 -6.29
C GLY A 533 -12.78 11.52 -6.92
N SER A 534 -13.39 12.70 -7.03
CA SER A 534 -14.61 12.92 -7.82
C SER A 534 -14.37 13.67 -9.13
N SER A 535 -13.11 13.98 -9.45
CA SER A 535 -12.69 14.72 -10.64
C SER A 535 -11.72 13.90 -11.51
N GLY A 536 -11.70 14.19 -12.81
CA GLY A 536 -10.79 13.59 -13.77
C GLY A 536 -10.43 14.56 -14.88
N ASP A 537 -9.25 14.37 -15.47
CA ASP A 537 -8.72 15.19 -16.56
C ASP A 537 -8.57 14.36 -17.83
N GLY A 538 -9.06 14.85 -18.96
CA GLY A 538 -9.08 14.09 -20.21
C GLY A 538 -9.49 14.95 -21.40
N GLU A 539 -10.07 14.32 -22.43
CA GLU A 539 -10.48 15.03 -23.66
C GLU A 539 -11.47 16.19 -23.40
N LEU A 540 -12.25 16.11 -22.31
CA LEU A 540 -13.23 17.13 -21.91
C LEU A 540 -12.64 18.16 -20.92
N GLY A 541 -11.32 18.15 -20.73
CA GLY A 541 -10.62 18.88 -19.68
C GLY A 541 -10.90 18.33 -18.28
N VAL A 542 -10.64 19.16 -17.27
CA VAL A 542 -10.95 18.85 -15.87
C VAL A 542 -12.47 18.90 -15.66
N GLN A 543 -13.08 17.74 -15.43
CA GLN A 543 -14.51 17.57 -15.18
C GLN A 543 -14.74 16.54 -14.07
N THR A 544 -16.00 16.35 -13.65
CA THR A 544 -16.31 15.26 -12.71
C THR A 544 -16.14 13.89 -13.36
N LEU A 545 -15.88 12.85 -12.56
CA LEU A 545 -15.76 11.49 -13.09
C LEU A 545 -17.02 11.05 -13.85
N ALA A 546 -18.18 11.35 -13.28
CA ALA A 546 -19.47 11.03 -13.89
C ALA A 546 -19.69 11.75 -15.23
N HIS A 547 -19.18 12.98 -15.40
CA HIS A 547 -19.25 13.73 -16.66
C HIS A 547 -18.56 12.99 -17.81
N HIS A 548 -17.31 12.57 -17.58
CA HIS A 548 -16.54 11.78 -18.55
C HIS A 548 -17.22 10.43 -18.83
N ARG A 549 -17.61 9.72 -17.77
CA ARG A 549 -18.22 8.39 -17.91
C ARG A 549 -19.56 8.42 -18.65
N ARG A 550 -20.41 9.44 -18.43
CA ARG A 550 -21.67 9.61 -19.18
C ARG A 550 -21.46 9.82 -20.68
N ARG A 551 -20.31 10.39 -21.05
CA ARG A 551 -19.91 10.64 -22.44
C ARG A 551 -19.00 9.55 -23.01
N SER A 552 -18.79 8.46 -22.26
CA SER A 552 -17.88 7.37 -22.63
C SER A 552 -16.47 7.86 -23.00
N LYS A 553 -16.01 8.90 -22.29
CA LYS A 553 -14.67 9.47 -22.47
C LYS A 553 -13.72 8.94 -21.40
N ASN A 554 -12.50 8.66 -21.83
CA ASN A 554 -11.41 8.30 -20.93
C ASN A 554 -10.90 9.54 -20.22
N TYR A 555 -10.40 9.33 -19.00
CA TYR A 555 -9.86 10.39 -18.17
C TYR A 555 -8.77 9.82 -17.27
N PHE A 556 -7.86 10.69 -16.85
CA PHE A 556 -6.93 10.48 -15.76
C PHE A 556 -7.59 10.87 -14.44
N HIS A 557 -7.60 9.96 -13.48
CA HIS A 557 -8.24 10.19 -12.18
C HIS A 557 -7.46 11.22 -11.34
N LEU A 558 -8.16 12.23 -10.82
CA LEU A 558 -7.60 13.26 -9.94
C LEU A 558 -8.04 12.99 -8.49
N GLY A 559 -7.29 12.11 -7.83
CA GLY A 559 -7.49 11.79 -6.41
C GLY A 559 -7.02 12.92 -5.50
N ILE A 560 -7.63 13.04 -4.32
CA ILE A 560 -7.33 14.10 -3.35
C ILE A 560 -5.90 14.02 -2.80
N ASP A 561 -5.18 12.91 -2.99
CA ASP A 561 -3.74 12.77 -2.70
C ASP A 561 -2.89 13.88 -3.34
N ARG A 562 -3.32 14.39 -4.51
CA ARG A 562 -2.67 15.49 -5.24
C ARG A 562 -2.88 16.86 -4.60
N ALA A 563 -3.71 16.96 -3.57
CA ALA A 563 -3.89 18.17 -2.77
C ALA A 563 -2.87 18.28 -1.62
N TYR A 564 -2.08 17.23 -1.38
CA TYR A 564 -1.12 17.15 -0.29
C TYR A 564 0.32 17.25 -0.78
N ALA A 565 1.17 17.92 0.01
CA ALA A 565 2.60 18.04 -0.23
C ALA A 565 3.36 18.09 1.12
N PRO A 566 4.68 17.83 1.13
CA PRO A 566 5.53 18.22 2.24
C PRO A 566 5.28 19.69 2.62
N GLN A 567 5.30 20.03 3.90
CA GLN A 567 5.06 21.42 4.34
C GLN A 567 6.13 22.37 3.77
N ALA A 568 7.36 21.85 3.56
CA ALA A 568 8.46 22.56 2.94
C ALA A 568 8.19 22.97 1.48
N ALA A 569 7.19 22.41 0.80
CA ALA A 569 6.80 22.83 -0.55
C ALA A 569 6.48 24.34 -0.61
N GLY A 570 5.86 24.88 0.45
CA GLY A 570 5.59 26.33 0.58
C GLY A 570 6.84 27.22 0.59
N GLN A 571 8.02 26.64 0.83
CA GLN A 571 9.31 27.34 0.85
C GLN A 571 10.09 27.23 -0.46
N ILE A 572 9.63 26.39 -1.40
CA ILE A 572 10.22 26.31 -2.74
C ILE A 572 9.98 27.64 -3.45
N SER A 573 11.03 28.21 -4.07
CA SER A 573 11.06 29.58 -4.61
C SER A 573 9.82 29.94 -5.40
N ILE A 574 9.49 29.16 -6.43
CA ILE A 574 8.37 29.43 -7.34
C ILE A 574 7.01 29.41 -6.64
N LEU A 575 6.80 28.51 -5.66
CA LEU A 575 5.55 28.46 -4.90
C LEU A 575 5.47 29.60 -3.89
N ARG A 576 6.59 29.88 -3.21
CA ARG A 576 6.73 30.98 -2.25
C ARG A 576 6.45 32.34 -2.90
N GLU A 577 6.84 32.52 -4.16
CA GLU A 577 6.54 33.75 -4.91
C GLU A 577 5.06 33.91 -5.22
N LEU A 578 4.34 32.84 -5.55
CA LEU A 578 2.88 32.89 -5.72
C LEU A 578 2.19 33.22 -4.40
N ILE A 579 2.62 32.58 -3.30
CA ILE A 579 2.08 32.83 -1.97
C ILE A 579 2.30 34.28 -1.57
N LYS A 580 3.51 34.83 -1.76
CA LYS A 580 3.82 36.24 -1.46
C LYS A 580 2.99 37.25 -2.24
N LYS A 581 2.53 36.90 -3.45
CA LYS A 581 1.63 37.79 -4.21
C LYS A 581 0.24 37.86 -3.59
N GLY A 582 -0.23 36.76 -2.99
CA GLY A 582 -1.51 36.69 -2.27
C GLY A 582 -2.75 36.92 -3.13
N ASP A 583 -2.62 37.07 -4.44
CA ASP A 583 -3.77 37.33 -5.32
C ASP A 583 -4.48 36.03 -5.73
N ASN A 584 -5.78 36.12 -6.03
CA ASN A 584 -6.60 34.97 -6.40
C ASN A 584 -6.03 34.17 -7.57
N THR A 585 -5.54 34.84 -8.62
CA THR A 585 -4.99 34.17 -9.81
C THR A 585 -3.71 33.41 -9.51
N SER A 586 -2.85 33.94 -8.64
CA SER A 586 -1.62 33.28 -8.21
C SER A 586 -1.91 32.06 -7.33
N LEU A 587 -2.80 32.21 -6.35
CA LEU A 587 -3.12 31.14 -5.39
C LEU A 587 -3.98 30.03 -5.99
N GLU A 588 -4.78 30.32 -7.01
CA GLU A 588 -5.55 29.30 -7.74
C GLU A 588 -4.68 28.28 -8.48
N LYS A 589 -3.44 28.63 -8.83
CA LYS A 589 -2.44 27.66 -9.36
C LYS A 589 -2.05 26.59 -8.34
N ILE A 590 -2.36 26.82 -7.06
CA ILE A 590 -2.13 25.91 -5.93
C ILE A 590 -3.43 25.20 -5.59
N SER A 591 -4.51 25.96 -5.41
CA SER A 591 -5.78 25.45 -4.87
C SER A 591 -6.65 24.71 -5.88
N THR A 592 -6.39 24.82 -7.19
CA THR A 592 -7.24 24.23 -8.23
C THR A 592 -6.53 23.20 -9.10
N TRP A 593 -7.33 22.42 -9.84
CA TRP A 593 -6.84 21.50 -10.85
C TRP A 593 -6.48 22.27 -12.13
N THR A 594 -5.26 22.06 -12.64
CA THR A 594 -4.86 22.60 -13.94
C THR A 594 -4.90 21.47 -14.99
N PRO A 595 -5.51 21.68 -16.18
CA PRO A 595 -5.47 20.69 -17.25
C PRO A 595 -4.03 20.28 -17.60
N GLY A 596 -3.80 18.98 -17.77
CA GLY A 596 -2.50 18.38 -18.05
C GLY A 596 -1.56 18.29 -16.84
N GLU A 597 -1.88 18.88 -15.68
CA GLU A 597 -0.96 18.98 -14.54
C GLU A 597 -0.35 17.65 -14.12
N TRP A 598 -1.15 16.57 -14.18
CA TRP A 598 -0.75 15.23 -13.75
C TRP A 598 -0.57 14.25 -14.92
N MET A 599 -0.44 14.77 -16.14
CA MET A 599 -0.09 14.00 -17.34
C MET A 599 1.41 14.17 -17.63
N GLY A 600 2.07 13.12 -18.12
CA GLY A 600 3.52 13.15 -18.39
C GLY A 600 4.36 13.35 -17.12
N THR A 601 5.59 13.85 -17.29
CA THR A 601 6.53 14.14 -16.20
C THR A 601 6.49 15.62 -15.78
N CYS A 602 6.88 15.92 -14.55
CA CYS A 602 7.07 17.27 -14.04
C CYS A 602 8.31 17.31 -13.13
N GLN A 603 9.46 17.54 -13.76
CA GLN A 603 10.78 17.49 -13.12
C GLN A 603 11.55 18.82 -13.26
N ARG A 604 11.03 19.77 -14.05
CA ARG A 604 11.65 21.09 -14.29
C ARG A 604 10.63 22.19 -14.05
N GLU A 605 11.11 23.33 -13.59
CA GLU A 605 10.27 24.52 -13.40
C GLU A 605 9.59 24.97 -14.70
N ALA A 606 10.30 24.82 -15.83
CA ALA A 606 9.82 25.15 -17.17
C ALA A 606 8.63 24.30 -17.65
N ASP A 607 8.32 23.18 -16.98
CA ASP A 607 7.15 22.34 -17.31
C ASP A 607 5.82 23.06 -16.93
N GLY A 608 5.85 24.16 -16.18
CA GLY A 608 4.70 25.07 -15.99
C GLY A 608 3.68 24.66 -14.92
N HIS A 609 3.81 23.45 -14.35
CA HIS A 609 2.94 22.91 -13.31
C HIS A 609 3.48 23.17 -11.90
N ILE A 610 3.37 24.43 -11.46
CA ILE A 610 4.06 24.97 -10.28
C ILE A 610 3.82 24.15 -8.99
N TRP A 611 2.57 23.80 -8.70
CA TRP A 611 2.23 23.01 -7.50
C TRP A 611 2.89 21.63 -7.53
N ARG A 612 2.72 20.88 -8.62
CA ARG A 612 3.32 19.55 -8.82
C ARG A 612 4.85 19.61 -8.75
N PHE A 613 5.48 20.59 -9.42
CA PHE A 613 6.94 20.76 -9.39
C PHE A 613 7.45 21.03 -7.96
N ALA A 614 6.88 22.02 -7.25
CA ALA A 614 7.29 22.34 -5.89
C ALA A 614 7.11 21.16 -4.93
N ARG A 615 6.01 20.41 -5.09
CA ARG A 615 5.78 19.17 -4.35
C ARG A 615 6.86 18.13 -4.64
N ASN A 616 7.15 17.85 -5.92
CA ASN A 616 8.16 16.86 -6.32
C ASN A 616 9.55 17.21 -5.81
N GLN A 617 9.95 18.49 -5.90
CA GLN A 617 11.21 18.98 -5.34
C GLN A 617 11.29 18.79 -3.82
N ALA A 618 10.21 19.12 -3.09
CA ALA A 618 10.19 18.96 -1.64
C ALA A 618 10.22 17.49 -1.21
N ILE A 619 9.64 16.58 -2.02
CA ILE A 619 9.74 15.12 -1.83
C ILE A 619 11.19 14.68 -1.98
N ALA A 620 11.87 15.06 -3.08
CA ALA A 620 13.27 14.72 -3.33
C ALA A 620 14.18 15.19 -2.19
N ASN A 621 14.01 16.43 -1.74
CA ASN A 621 14.78 17.01 -0.63
C ASN A 621 14.57 16.23 0.67
N GLY A 622 13.31 15.90 1.01
CA GLY A 622 12.99 15.15 2.22
C GLY A 622 13.61 13.75 2.22
N VAL A 623 13.55 13.04 1.09
CA VAL A 623 14.13 11.69 0.98
C VAL A 623 15.65 11.75 1.00
N GLN A 624 16.28 12.76 0.40
CA GLN A 624 17.73 12.95 0.54
C GLN A 624 18.13 13.08 2.01
N LEU A 625 17.39 13.85 2.81
CA LEU A 625 17.61 13.95 4.26
C LEU A 625 17.42 12.61 4.98
N LEU A 626 16.41 11.82 4.59
CA LEU A 626 16.25 10.46 5.12
C LEU A 626 17.48 9.60 4.82
N LEU A 627 17.98 9.60 3.57
CA LEU A 627 19.15 8.80 3.20
C LEU A 627 20.41 9.23 3.97
N MET A 628 20.58 10.53 4.25
CA MET A 628 21.65 11.04 5.11
C MET A 628 21.54 10.46 6.54
N ASP A 629 20.36 10.55 7.16
CA ASP A 629 20.12 10.00 8.50
C ASP A 629 20.36 8.47 8.53
N LEU A 630 20.00 7.75 7.46
CA LEU A 630 20.23 6.31 7.36
C LEU A 630 21.71 5.94 7.19
N GLU A 631 22.49 6.72 6.45
CA GLU A 631 23.94 6.48 6.34
C GLU A 631 24.68 6.75 7.65
N GLU A 632 24.22 7.75 8.40
CA GLU A 632 24.74 8.07 9.73
C GLU A 632 24.43 6.97 10.74
N GLU A 633 23.18 6.51 10.82
CA GLU A 633 22.77 5.47 11.76
C GLU A 633 23.34 4.09 11.40
N PHE A 634 23.40 3.76 10.09
CA PHE A 634 23.77 2.43 9.61
C PHE A 634 25.00 2.46 8.68
N PRO A 635 26.18 2.88 9.16
CA PRO A 635 27.35 3.16 8.32
C PRO A 635 27.87 1.95 7.53
N GLU A 636 27.68 0.75 8.07
CA GLU A 636 28.14 -0.50 7.44
C GLU A 636 27.02 -1.23 6.66
N THR A 637 25.76 -0.84 6.84
CA THR A 637 24.63 -1.46 6.14
C THR A 637 24.59 -0.97 4.71
N ARG A 638 24.48 -1.88 3.73
CA ARG A 638 24.24 -1.50 2.33
C ARG A 638 22.85 -0.91 2.21
N ILE A 639 22.78 0.27 1.61
CA ILE A 639 21.53 0.99 1.35
C ILE A 639 21.39 1.14 -0.16
N ARG A 640 20.22 0.74 -0.67
CA ARG A 640 19.86 0.91 -2.07
C ARG A 640 18.64 1.82 -2.19
N VAL A 641 18.52 2.57 -3.27
CA VAL A 641 17.35 3.40 -3.57
C VAL A 641 16.85 3.12 -4.97
N MET A 642 15.59 2.76 -5.06
CA MET A 642 14.87 2.68 -6.33
C MET A 642 14.59 4.10 -6.81
N ILE A 643 15.06 4.41 -8.01
CA ILE A 643 14.82 5.70 -8.66
C ILE A 643 13.89 5.43 -9.85
N PRO A 644 12.75 6.15 -10.00
CA PRO A 644 11.93 6.09 -11.21
C PRO A 644 12.62 6.83 -12.37
N PRO A 645 12.33 6.49 -13.63
CA PRO A 645 12.99 7.15 -14.75
C PRO A 645 12.78 8.66 -14.74
N ARG A 646 13.84 9.38 -15.08
CA ARG A 646 13.78 10.83 -15.30
C ARG A 646 13.08 11.14 -16.62
N ASP A 647 12.65 12.39 -16.77
CA ASP A 647 11.99 12.89 -17.97
C ASP A 647 12.82 12.65 -19.23
N VAL A 648 14.15 12.78 -19.15
CA VAL A 648 15.08 12.45 -20.24
C VAL A 648 14.97 10.99 -20.68
N VAL A 649 14.86 10.03 -19.75
CA VAL A 649 14.72 8.61 -20.08
C VAL A 649 13.38 8.37 -20.77
N GLU A 650 12.28 8.88 -20.20
CA GLU A 650 10.95 8.73 -20.80
C GLU A 650 10.88 9.32 -22.22
N ASN A 651 11.45 10.52 -22.41
CA ASN A 651 11.44 11.21 -23.69
C ASN A 651 12.31 10.50 -24.75
N ASP A 652 13.53 10.08 -24.38
CA ASP A 652 14.44 9.37 -25.29
C ASP A 652 13.83 8.02 -25.72
N VAL A 653 13.21 7.29 -24.78
CA VAL A 653 12.58 6.00 -25.10
C VAL A 653 11.35 6.19 -25.98
N LYS A 654 10.49 7.18 -25.71
CA LYS A 654 9.33 7.48 -26.57
C LYS A 654 9.74 7.86 -27.99
N ALA A 655 10.80 8.65 -28.12
CA ALA A 655 11.36 9.00 -29.42
C ALA A 655 11.90 7.76 -30.14
N GLY A 656 12.72 6.94 -29.46
CA GLY A 656 13.27 5.71 -30.01
C GLY A 656 12.21 4.68 -30.42
N LEU A 657 11.14 4.51 -29.63
CA LEU A 657 10.00 3.66 -29.98
C LEU A 657 9.33 4.11 -31.27
N SER A 658 9.14 5.42 -31.43
CA SER A 658 8.53 6.01 -32.63
C SER A 658 9.37 5.85 -33.89
N ASP A 659 10.62 5.38 -33.75
CA ASP A 659 11.53 5.08 -34.86
C ASP A 659 11.77 3.58 -35.07
N LEU A 660 11.46 2.76 -34.09
CA LEU A 660 11.67 1.32 -34.13
C LEU A 660 10.57 0.61 -34.95
N ALA A 661 10.98 -0.26 -35.88
CA ALA A 661 10.07 -1.09 -36.66
C ALA A 661 9.36 -2.14 -35.78
N HIS A 662 8.04 -2.26 -35.91
CA HIS A 662 7.24 -3.24 -35.19
C HIS A 662 7.20 -4.58 -35.93
N PRO A 663 7.37 -5.74 -35.26
CA PRO A 663 7.44 -7.06 -35.90
C PRO A 663 6.23 -7.43 -36.76
N GLN A 664 5.04 -6.94 -36.41
CA GLN A 664 3.79 -7.29 -37.10
C GLN A 664 3.46 -6.34 -38.27
N HIS A 665 3.68 -5.03 -38.13
CA HIS A 665 3.54 -3.99 -39.16
C HIS A 665 3.83 -2.59 -38.57
N GLY A 666 4.46 -1.68 -39.32
CA GLY A 666 4.62 -0.28 -38.94
C GLY A 666 5.76 -0.01 -37.94
N LYS A 667 5.61 1.04 -37.13
CA LYS A 667 6.53 1.39 -36.03
C LYS A 667 5.83 1.22 -34.68
N TYR A 668 6.59 1.14 -33.58
CA TYR A 668 5.98 1.18 -32.25
C TYR A 668 5.36 2.55 -31.98
N ASP A 669 4.25 2.56 -31.24
CA ASP A 669 3.65 3.79 -30.71
C ASP A 669 4.48 4.26 -29.50
N ALA A 670 4.73 5.56 -29.36
CA ALA A 670 5.38 6.14 -28.17
C ALA A 670 4.67 5.73 -26.86
N ASN A 671 3.35 5.54 -26.90
CA ASN A 671 2.55 5.06 -25.77
C ASN A 671 2.92 3.63 -25.34
N TYR A 672 3.67 2.88 -26.15
CA TYR A 672 4.22 1.58 -25.74
C TYR A 672 5.15 1.71 -24.53
N TYR A 673 5.74 2.88 -24.29
CA TYR A 673 6.51 3.18 -23.07
C TYR A 673 5.76 2.81 -21.79
N ARG A 674 4.44 2.99 -21.76
CA ARG A 674 3.63 2.60 -20.60
C ARG A 674 3.76 1.12 -20.30
N TYR A 675 3.92 0.25 -21.29
CA TYR A 675 4.08 -1.18 -21.06
C TYR A 675 5.51 -1.56 -20.63
N LEU A 676 6.50 -0.70 -20.91
CA LEU A 676 7.87 -0.88 -20.45
C LEU A 676 8.03 -0.49 -18.98
N CYS A 677 7.53 0.68 -18.58
CA CYS A 677 7.79 1.26 -17.26
C CYS A 677 6.56 1.53 -16.37
N SER A 678 5.37 0.96 -16.68
CA SER A 678 4.21 1.04 -15.76
C SER A 678 4.27 -0.04 -14.67
N GLY A 679 5.22 0.12 -13.74
CA GLY A 679 5.25 -0.76 -12.57
C GLY A 679 3.98 -0.60 -11.72
N ILE A 680 3.50 -1.70 -11.14
CA ILE A 680 2.64 -1.71 -9.94
C ILE A 680 3.36 -0.98 -8.78
N ASN A 681 4.68 -0.84 -8.89
CA ASN A 681 5.55 -0.31 -7.86
C ASN A 681 5.92 1.16 -8.07
N HIS A 682 5.18 1.89 -8.92
CA HIS A 682 5.30 3.33 -9.04
C HIS A 682 3.96 3.96 -9.37
N ILE A 683 3.42 4.78 -8.45
CA ILE A 683 2.31 5.69 -8.74
C ILE A 683 2.93 7.07 -8.99
N PRO A 684 2.95 7.56 -10.25
CA PRO A 684 3.62 8.82 -10.58
C PRO A 684 3.15 9.99 -9.73
N ALA A 685 1.83 10.11 -9.51
CA ALA A 685 1.27 11.19 -8.71
C ALA A 685 1.81 11.27 -7.27
N ILE A 686 2.50 10.25 -6.76
CA ILE A 686 3.00 10.19 -5.38
C ILE A 686 4.51 10.04 -5.36
N GLY A 687 5.03 9.05 -6.08
CA GLY A 687 6.45 8.72 -6.08
C GLY A 687 7.29 9.51 -7.08
N GLU A 688 6.70 10.31 -7.98
CA GLU A 688 7.46 10.99 -9.06
C GLU A 688 8.60 11.85 -8.53
N GLY A 689 8.44 12.54 -7.40
CA GLY A 689 9.53 13.34 -6.81
C GLY A 689 10.83 12.56 -6.58
N MET A 690 10.77 11.23 -6.44
CA MET A 690 11.96 10.38 -6.36
C MET A 690 12.85 10.43 -7.61
N SER A 691 12.29 10.72 -8.79
CA SER A 691 13.08 10.90 -10.02
C SER A 691 14.03 12.10 -9.93
N MET A 692 13.69 13.11 -9.12
CA MET A 692 14.49 14.32 -8.89
C MET A 692 15.52 14.15 -7.77
N LEU A 693 15.67 12.95 -7.22
CA LEU A 693 16.58 12.69 -6.11
C LEU A 693 18.04 12.97 -6.50
N ASN A 694 18.73 13.73 -5.66
CA ASN A 694 20.16 13.98 -5.75
C ASN A 694 20.91 13.12 -4.74
N LEU A 695 21.84 12.29 -5.21
CA LEU A 695 22.62 11.39 -4.36
C LEU A 695 24.04 11.91 -4.07
N SER A 696 24.34 13.15 -4.45
CA SER A 696 25.65 13.77 -4.24
C SER A 696 26.12 13.64 -2.79
N GLY A 697 27.30 13.02 -2.60
CA GLY A 697 27.93 12.86 -1.30
C GLY A 697 27.56 11.59 -0.53
N LEU A 698 26.49 10.89 -0.94
CA LEU A 698 26.00 9.64 -0.36
C LEU A 698 26.72 8.41 -0.97
N ARG A 699 26.76 7.29 -0.25
CA ARG A 699 27.24 5.97 -0.71
C ARG A 699 26.11 5.05 -1.20
N VAL A 700 24.85 5.47 -1.11
CA VAL A 700 23.67 4.71 -1.56
C VAL A 700 23.80 4.21 -3.00
N GLU A 701 23.47 2.94 -3.24
CA GLU A 701 23.36 2.38 -4.58
C GLU A 701 22.02 2.79 -5.24
N PRO A 702 22.02 3.49 -6.38
CA PRO A 702 20.81 3.65 -7.17
C PRO A 702 20.45 2.33 -7.86
N MET A 703 19.16 2.02 -7.93
CA MET A 703 18.61 0.85 -8.62
C MET A 703 17.81 1.27 -9.84
N PHE A 704 17.77 0.41 -10.84
CA PHE A 704 16.92 0.61 -12.02
C PHE A 704 15.49 0.13 -11.73
N LEU A 705 14.51 1.04 -11.77
CA LEU A 705 13.09 0.67 -11.83
C LEU A 705 12.79 0.13 -13.24
N GLY A 706 12.92 -1.18 -13.40
CA GLY A 706 13.00 -1.81 -14.70
C GLY A 706 11.65 -2.11 -15.36
N LEU A 707 11.59 -3.28 -15.99
CA LEU A 707 10.54 -3.65 -16.93
C LEU A 707 9.29 -4.20 -16.23
N ARG A 708 8.18 -4.12 -16.95
CA ARG A 708 6.96 -4.88 -16.70
C ARG A 708 6.69 -5.80 -17.91
N ASP A 709 5.97 -6.90 -17.69
CA ASP A 709 5.51 -7.81 -18.75
C ASP A 709 6.63 -8.54 -19.52
N LEU A 710 6.35 -8.93 -20.76
CA LEU A 710 7.24 -9.60 -21.71
C LEU A 710 7.47 -8.74 -22.98
N PRO A 711 8.04 -7.53 -22.88
CA PRO A 711 8.25 -6.65 -24.04
C PRO A 711 9.22 -7.26 -25.06
N ASP A 712 9.17 -6.75 -26.29
CA ASP A 712 10.06 -7.17 -27.38
C ASP A 712 11.50 -6.70 -27.15
N GLN A 713 12.47 -7.34 -27.82
CA GLN A 713 13.89 -7.07 -27.57
C GLN A 713 14.33 -5.63 -27.92
N GLY A 714 13.80 -5.08 -29.02
CA GLY A 714 14.12 -3.72 -29.44
C GLY A 714 13.69 -2.66 -28.42
N PRO A 715 12.41 -2.64 -27.99
CA PRO A 715 11.94 -1.77 -26.91
C PRO A 715 12.74 -1.90 -25.60
N ILE A 716 13.11 -3.13 -25.21
CA ILE A 716 13.94 -3.36 -24.02
C ILE A 716 15.30 -2.70 -24.15
N SER A 717 15.96 -2.88 -25.29
CA SER A 717 17.31 -2.36 -25.51
C SER A 717 17.33 -0.83 -25.41
N ILE A 718 16.38 -0.15 -26.09
CA ILE A 718 16.23 1.31 -26.03
C ILE A 718 16.01 1.79 -24.58
N PHE A 719 15.16 1.07 -23.82
CA PHE A 719 14.86 1.43 -22.44
C PHE A 719 16.07 1.27 -21.52
N VAL A 720 16.76 0.13 -21.58
CA VAL A 720 17.94 -0.16 -20.74
C VAL A 720 19.06 0.81 -21.07
N ASP A 721 19.34 1.06 -22.35
CA ASP A 721 20.39 1.97 -22.81
C ASP A 721 20.15 3.41 -22.32
N ALA A 722 18.93 3.94 -22.51
CA ALA A 722 18.57 5.28 -22.07
C ALA A 722 18.71 5.42 -20.55
N TYR A 723 18.34 4.39 -19.81
CA TYR A 723 18.36 4.42 -18.35
C TYR A 723 19.77 4.28 -17.77
N GLN A 724 20.59 3.40 -18.33
CA GLN A 724 22.01 3.29 -17.96
C GLN A 724 22.76 4.59 -18.24
N LYS A 725 22.49 5.23 -19.38
CA LYS A 725 23.07 6.53 -19.73
C LYS A 725 22.70 7.61 -18.71
N ASP A 726 21.43 7.72 -18.34
CA ASP A 726 20.94 8.70 -17.35
C ASP A 726 21.57 8.47 -15.96
N GLN A 727 21.77 7.21 -15.55
CA GLN A 727 22.40 6.86 -14.28
C GLN A 727 23.90 6.56 -14.36
N SER A 728 24.60 7.00 -15.42
CA SER A 728 26.03 6.70 -15.61
C SER A 728 26.92 7.34 -14.53
N ASP A 729 26.49 8.46 -13.95
CA ASP A 729 27.14 9.12 -12.81
C ASP A 729 26.55 8.72 -11.45
N ASN A 730 25.64 7.75 -11.44
CA ASN A 730 24.84 7.34 -10.28
C ASN A 730 24.18 8.52 -9.56
N HIS A 731 23.84 9.58 -10.30
CA HIS A 731 23.25 10.84 -9.81
C HIS A 731 24.05 11.47 -8.68
N GLY A 732 25.38 11.40 -8.77
CA GLY A 732 26.33 11.94 -7.80
C GLY A 732 26.64 11.01 -6.63
N SER A 733 26.04 9.83 -6.54
CA SER A 733 26.40 8.83 -5.52
C SER A 733 27.87 8.42 -5.64
N LYS A 734 28.49 8.11 -4.51
CA LYS A 734 29.82 7.51 -4.38
C LYS A 734 29.82 6.00 -4.66
N PHE A 735 28.66 5.36 -4.80
CA PHE A 735 28.57 3.95 -5.15
C PHE A 735 29.28 3.67 -6.48
N ARG A 736 30.10 2.62 -6.50
CA ARG A 736 30.81 2.15 -7.70
C ARG A 736 30.57 0.65 -7.82
N GLY A 737 29.98 0.22 -8.93
CA GLY A 737 29.64 -1.17 -9.18
C GLY A 737 28.43 -1.29 -10.08
N ALA A 738 28.16 -2.51 -10.50
CA ALA A 738 26.91 -2.88 -11.16
C ALA A 738 25.74 -2.82 -10.16
N LYS A 739 24.55 -2.56 -10.69
CA LYS A 739 23.34 -2.22 -9.95
C LYS A 739 22.31 -3.34 -10.05
N SER A 740 21.33 -3.30 -9.16
CA SER A 740 20.15 -4.15 -9.25
C SER A 740 19.13 -3.61 -10.25
N PHE A 741 18.57 -4.51 -11.06
CA PHE A 741 17.49 -4.23 -12.00
C PHE A 741 16.18 -4.87 -11.52
N PHE A 742 15.15 -4.05 -11.39
CA PHE A 742 13.87 -4.49 -10.85
C PHE A 742 12.90 -4.93 -11.96
N TYR A 743 12.34 -6.15 -11.89
CA TYR A 743 11.52 -6.73 -12.95
C TYR A 743 10.16 -7.25 -12.45
N GLU A 744 9.09 -6.67 -13.00
CA GLU A 744 7.69 -6.93 -12.64
C GLU A 744 6.98 -7.79 -13.69
N ALA A 745 7.22 -9.10 -13.62
CA ALA A 745 6.63 -10.06 -14.57
C ALA A 745 5.87 -11.21 -13.90
N GLN A 746 5.53 -11.11 -12.62
CA GLN A 746 4.88 -12.19 -11.88
C GLN A 746 3.53 -12.62 -12.49
N TYR A 747 2.77 -11.67 -13.03
CA TYR A 747 1.47 -11.99 -13.63
C TYR A 747 1.60 -12.79 -14.94
N THR A 748 2.76 -12.76 -15.59
CA THR A 748 3.06 -13.55 -16.80
C THR A 748 3.05 -15.07 -16.50
N LEU A 749 3.21 -15.46 -15.24
CA LEU A 749 3.07 -16.85 -14.78
C LEU A 749 1.65 -17.42 -14.99
N ARG A 750 0.65 -16.53 -15.17
CA ARG A 750 -0.76 -16.86 -15.38
C ARG A 750 -1.18 -16.76 -16.85
N PHE A 751 -0.26 -16.49 -17.78
CA PHE A 751 -0.59 -16.41 -19.20
C PHE A 751 -1.09 -17.76 -19.74
N PRO A 752 -2.02 -17.75 -20.72
CA PRO A 752 -2.53 -18.99 -21.32
C PRO A 752 -1.41 -19.83 -21.96
N ASP A 753 -0.51 -19.19 -22.72
CA ASP A 753 0.67 -19.83 -23.30
C ASP A 753 1.86 -19.74 -22.34
N LYS A 754 1.95 -20.73 -21.46
CA LYS A 754 2.97 -20.78 -20.39
C LYS A 754 4.38 -20.98 -20.93
N GLU A 755 4.56 -21.77 -21.99
CA GLU A 755 5.90 -22.07 -22.51
C GLU A 755 6.47 -20.88 -23.28
N ALA A 756 5.67 -20.22 -24.13
CA ALA A 756 6.13 -19.00 -24.80
C ALA A 756 6.47 -17.88 -23.80
N ALA A 757 5.60 -17.69 -22.78
CA ALA A 757 5.84 -16.72 -21.73
C ALA A 757 7.11 -17.03 -20.91
N LYS A 758 7.34 -18.32 -20.61
CA LYS A 758 8.55 -18.78 -19.93
C LYS A 758 9.79 -18.50 -20.76
N ILE A 759 9.83 -18.94 -22.03
CA ILE A 759 10.98 -18.73 -22.93
C ILE A 759 11.33 -17.24 -22.99
N ARG A 760 10.34 -16.39 -23.26
CA ARG A 760 10.57 -14.94 -23.37
C ARG A 760 11.08 -14.34 -22.07
N ARG A 761 10.53 -14.74 -20.92
CA ARG A 761 10.99 -14.27 -19.62
C ARG A 761 12.44 -14.68 -19.33
N GLU A 762 12.81 -15.92 -19.65
CA GLU A 762 14.18 -16.42 -19.47
C GLU A 762 15.18 -15.71 -20.39
N GLU A 763 14.78 -15.37 -21.62
CA GLU A 763 15.57 -14.52 -22.53
C GLU A 763 15.81 -13.14 -21.96
N ILE A 764 14.75 -12.48 -21.46
CA ILE A 764 14.84 -11.13 -20.87
C ILE A 764 15.80 -11.15 -19.67
N ILE A 765 15.63 -12.08 -18.74
CA ILE A 765 16.47 -12.17 -17.54
C ILE A 765 17.94 -12.43 -17.93
N ARG A 766 18.20 -13.30 -18.91
CA ARG A 766 19.55 -13.54 -19.42
C ARG A 766 20.15 -12.28 -20.05
N GLY A 767 19.39 -11.58 -20.89
CA GLY A 767 19.84 -10.34 -21.54
C GLY A 767 20.18 -9.25 -20.53
N LEU A 768 19.33 -9.05 -19.52
CA LEU A 768 19.61 -8.08 -18.45
C LEU A 768 20.89 -8.43 -17.69
N LEU A 769 21.12 -9.71 -17.38
CA LEU A 769 22.33 -10.17 -16.68
C LEU A 769 23.59 -10.22 -17.56
N THR A 770 23.48 -9.97 -18.87
CA THR A 770 24.65 -9.77 -19.74
C THR A 770 25.12 -8.33 -19.78
N GLU A 771 24.29 -7.38 -19.32
CA GLU A 771 24.66 -5.97 -19.26
C GLU A 771 25.70 -5.72 -18.15
N PRO A 772 26.82 -5.01 -18.43
CA PRO A 772 27.91 -4.84 -17.47
C PRO A 772 27.49 -4.04 -16.22
N ASP A 773 26.50 -3.17 -16.35
CA ASP A 773 25.99 -2.33 -15.25
C ASP A 773 24.90 -3.02 -14.42
N ILE A 774 24.52 -4.27 -14.74
CA ILE A 774 23.48 -5.02 -14.04
C ILE A 774 24.07 -6.30 -13.44
N SER A 775 24.10 -6.39 -12.11
CA SER A 775 24.62 -7.56 -11.39
C SER A 775 23.55 -8.43 -10.74
N GLU A 776 22.30 -7.97 -10.72
CA GLU A 776 21.19 -8.66 -10.07
C GLU A 776 19.87 -8.32 -10.77
N VAL A 777 19.00 -9.32 -10.96
CA VAL A 777 17.60 -9.12 -11.34
C VAL A 777 16.70 -9.43 -10.14
N ILE A 778 15.92 -8.45 -9.71
CA ILE A 778 14.95 -8.59 -8.62
C ILE A 778 13.57 -8.91 -9.21
N LEU A 779 13.01 -10.05 -8.84
CA LEU A 779 11.68 -10.49 -9.29
C LEU A 779 10.61 -10.16 -8.24
N TYR A 780 9.61 -9.38 -8.65
CA TYR A 780 8.56 -8.87 -7.77
C TYR A 780 7.47 -9.92 -7.43
N GLU A 781 6.93 -9.93 -6.20
CA GLU A 781 5.98 -10.91 -5.61
C GLU A 781 6.56 -12.33 -5.47
N ALA A 782 7.39 -12.52 -4.45
CA ALA A 782 8.00 -13.79 -4.08
C ALA A 782 7.00 -14.96 -4.04
N ALA A 783 5.82 -14.78 -3.42
CA ALA A 783 4.73 -15.74 -3.42
C ALA A 783 4.43 -16.33 -4.81
N ASN A 784 4.23 -15.49 -5.83
CA ASN A 784 3.88 -15.99 -7.16
C ASN A 784 5.00 -16.85 -7.76
N TRP A 785 6.25 -16.42 -7.62
CA TRP A 785 7.39 -17.19 -8.13
C TRP A 785 7.57 -18.50 -7.36
N LEU A 786 7.43 -18.50 -6.03
CA LEU A 786 7.66 -19.67 -5.18
C LEU A 786 6.57 -20.75 -5.29
N TYR A 787 5.33 -20.35 -5.59
CA TYR A 787 4.19 -21.26 -5.63
C TYR A 787 3.68 -21.56 -7.05
N SER A 788 4.01 -20.74 -8.06
CA SER A 788 3.59 -21.00 -9.45
C SER A 788 4.66 -21.64 -10.32
N LEU A 789 5.93 -21.58 -9.93
CA LEU A 789 7.02 -22.27 -10.62
C LEU A 789 7.25 -23.67 -10.02
N PRO A 790 7.90 -24.59 -10.77
CA PRO A 790 8.36 -25.84 -10.21
C PRO A 790 9.29 -25.60 -9.02
N VAL A 791 9.08 -26.36 -7.94
CA VAL A 791 9.88 -26.25 -6.70
C VAL A 791 11.36 -26.51 -6.94
N HIS A 792 11.73 -27.33 -7.93
CA HIS A 792 13.11 -27.70 -8.19
C HIS A 792 13.72 -26.86 -9.32
N ASP A 793 14.70 -26.03 -8.98
CA ASP A 793 15.59 -25.31 -9.88
C ASP A 793 14.92 -24.62 -11.10
N PRO A 794 13.95 -23.71 -10.89
CA PRO A 794 13.29 -23.03 -12.00
C PRO A 794 14.22 -22.07 -12.75
N HIS A 795 15.40 -21.74 -12.20
CA HIS A 795 16.38 -20.83 -12.79
C HIS A 795 17.56 -21.54 -13.45
N GLN A 796 17.43 -22.84 -13.74
CA GLN A 796 18.48 -23.64 -14.40
C GLN A 796 18.94 -23.07 -15.75
N TYR A 797 18.13 -22.25 -16.42
CA TYR A 797 18.45 -21.60 -17.69
C TYR A 797 19.59 -20.57 -17.58
N LEU A 798 20.01 -20.23 -16.35
CA LEU A 798 21.18 -19.41 -16.04
C LEU A 798 22.45 -20.23 -15.75
N ASN A 799 22.35 -21.56 -15.74
CA ASN A 799 23.54 -22.41 -15.61
C ASN A 799 24.36 -22.25 -16.90
N LYS A 800 25.59 -21.75 -16.76
CA LYS A 800 26.57 -21.68 -17.85
C LYS A 800 27.40 -22.95 -17.89
#